data_AF-A0A6I4NWQ2-F1
#
_entry.id   AF-A0A6I4NWQ2-F1
#
_cell.length_a   1.000
_cell.length_b   1.000
_cell.length_c   1.000
_cell.angle_alpha   90.00
_cell.angle_beta   90.00
_cell.angle_gamma   90.00
#
_symmetry.space_group_name_H-M   'P 1'
#
loop_
_entity.id
_entity.type
_entity.pdbx_description
1 polymer ?
#
loop_
_entity_poly.entity_id
_entity_poly.type
_entity_poly.pdbx_seq_one_letter_code
_entity_poly.pdbx_strand_id
1 'polypeptide(L)'
;MKQKLLNLLFVLIVNGLVFSQGTNIPLGCSNSGPEMNASPKADLRGTYLTSVYNLDWPSNRTATPAVQQAELITILDKLVLTGINTVYFQVRPECDALYNSSIEPWSYWLTGTQGVAPNPLWDPLNFAIVECKKRGLDLHAWLNPYRASVGGYTLANNHVSKLNPSWVFTASNNSNLKILNPGLPAVKNYIISVVQDIASRYDVDGIVFDDYFYPDQGMANNQDAATYANNNPTGISNIDDWRRDNVNKMIAGVYDALQVINANQNKNVVFGVAPFGIWKNGVPTGITGNPSYSALYCDPINWLQNGKVDYISPQLYWKIGGSQDYIKLSQWWNDQAATYGRHLYVSQGYDRLPSTSSQNWPASEIQNQIIQNRIAGMTNTFGQTSYSTRYIMSNEKGIATTLQNNEYRYKSFAPSMPWKDNVCPLEPTNIRFEGNVLKWDPPVAASDGDLAVKYVIYAFANQADIPNLKQDGTKVLDIINATQLALTTAQLEAPNNYFLVTALDKNNNESANITGVITNNQAAPIALTPTSGEFYVTTPVNFTWDSTVSSADYRIQVSKSSAGWNDTDGFTTSTSPNSNVVVNDVVNTVKTYTWNQTNAQVFEAPLGGTTYYYSIRSYSPATGTSTYSAPVSFTPKSAGCTVPGTTSIIVDNLNATLVGTWTATSATAGYIGSNYIHDDDTAKGTKTATFTPTIAQRGKYEVFINFTAGSNRPTNVPVDII
;
A
#
# COMPACT_ATOMS: atom_id res chain seq x y z
N MET A 1 -37.48 35.27 -30.71
CA MET A 1 -36.71 34.66 -29.61
C MET A 1 -37.47 34.79 -28.29
N LYS A 2 -38.16 33.79 -27.75
CA LYS A 2 -38.13 32.35 -28.01
C LYS A 2 -39.39 31.76 -27.34
N GLN A 3 -39.23 30.51 -26.91
CA GLN A 3 -40.13 29.51 -26.40
C GLN A 3 -39.19 28.30 -26.02
N LYS A 4 -39.46 27.43 -25.02
CA LYS A 4 -39.13 25.97 -25.11
C LYS A 4 -40.07 25.05 -24.27
N LEU A 5 -40.41 23.90 -24.87
CA LEU A 5 -41.18 22.73 -24.40
C LEU A 5 -40.17 21.60 -24.26
N LEU A 6 -40.62 20.50 -23.67
CA LEU A 6 -39.90 19.26 -23.67
C LEU A 6 -40.82 18.11 -24.12
N ASN A 7 -40.22 17.11 -24.74
CA ASN A 7 -40.78 15.76 -24.85
C ASN A 7 -39.64 14.77 -24.61
N LEU A 8 -39.94 13.60 -24.05
CA LEU A 8 -38.94 12.65 -23.55
C LEU A 8 -38.57 11.58 -24.59
N LEU A 9 -37.41 10.93 -24.41
CA LEU A 9 -36.92 9.81 -25.22
C LEU A 9 -36.42 8.67 -24.30
N PHE A 10 -36.57 7.42 -24.73
CA PHE A 10 -35.88 6.26 -24.16
C PHE A 10 -35.08 5.55 -25.26
N VAL A 11 -33.88 5.06 -24.92
CA VAL A 11 -33.05 4.20 -25.79
C VAL A 11 -32.48 3.07 -24.95
N LEU A 12 -32.55 1.85 -25.47
CA LEU A 12 -31.99 0.64 -24.87
C LEU A 12 -30.57 0.40 -25.44
N ILE A 13 -29.59 0.11 -24.59
CA ILE A 13 -28.21 -0.23 -25.02
C ILE A 13 -27.99 -1.73 -24.77
N VAL A 14 -27.49 -2.44 -25.78
CA VAL A 14 -27.15 -3.88 -25.71
C VAL A 14 -25.63 -4.03 -25.64
N ASN A 15 -25.16 -4.93 -24.76
CA ASN A 15 -23.75 -5.15 -24.47
C ASN A 15 -22.95 -5.66 -25.68
N GLY A 16 -21.71 -5.17 -25.81
CA GLY A 16 -20.76 -5.58 -26.84
C GLY A 16 -19.31 -5.24 -26.47
N LEU A 17 -18.80 -5.86 -25.39
CA LEU A 17 -17.40 -5.73 -24.99
C LEU A 17 -16.52 -6.67 -25.83
N VAL A 18 -15.69 -6.07 -26.70
CA VAL A 18 -14.64 -6.78 -27.44
C VAL A 18 -13.43 -6.93 -26.54
N PHE A 19 -13.15 -8.15 -26.08
CA PHE A 19 -11.90 -8.47 -25.41
C PHE A 19 -10.75 -8.49 -26.42
N SER A 20 -9.91 -7.46 -26.43
CA SER A 20 -8.57 -7.57 -27.01
C SER A 20 -7.63 -8.23 -26.00
N GLN A 21 -6.68 -9.02 -26.51
CA GLN A 21 -5.77 -9.81 -25.68
C GLN A 21 -4.67 -8.93 -25.07
N GLY A 22 -4.96 -8.33 -23.92
CA GLY A 22 -3.95 -8.14 -22.88
C GLY A 22 -3.74 -9.48 -22.15
N THR A 23 -2.54 -9.73 -21.65
CA THR A 23 -2.22 -10.95 -20.89
C THR A 23 -3.08 -11.04 -19.63
N ASN A 24 -4.04 -11.97 -19.61
CA ASN A 24 -4.66 -12.44 -18.37
C ASN A 24 -3.61 -13.18 -17.52
N ILE A 25 -2.83 -12.42 -16.76
CA ILE A 25 -2.24 -12.97 -15.54
C ILE A 25 -3.42 -13.36 -14.65
N PRO A 26 -3.47 -14.59 -14.10
CA PRO A 26 -4.53 -14.96 -13.16
C PRO A 26 -4.62 -13.97 -12.00
N LEU A 27 -5.79 -13.87 -11.37
CA LEU A 27 -6.00 -13.20 -10.08
C LEU A 27 -5.29 -14.00 -8.95
N GLY A 28 -3.97 -14.06 -9.03
CA GLY A 28 -3.10 -14.69 -8.05
C GLY A 28 -2.68 -13.73 -6.95
N CYS A 29 -2.50 -14.26 -5.75
CA CYS A 29 -2.12 -13.56 -4.52
C CYS A 29 -0.68 -13.03 -4.56
N SER A 30 0.13 -13.60 -5.46
CA SER A 30 1.55 -13.37 -5.50
C SER A 30 1.92 -12.03 -6.13
N ASN A 31 2.71 -11.26 -5.38
CA ASN A 31 3.41 -10.08 -5.88
C ASN A 31 4.80 -10.44 -6.47
N SER A 32 5.01 -11.69 -6.92
CA SER A 32 6.28 -12.19 -7.47
C SER A 32 6.59 -11.68 -8.90
N GLY A 33 6.48 -10.37 -9.12
CA GLY A 33 7.04 -9.71 -10.30
C GLY A 33 8.46 -9.22 -10.00
N PRO A 34 9.46 -9.49 -10.86
CA PRO A 34 10.79 -8.90 -10.71
C PRO A 34 10.72 -7.36 -10.82
N GLU A 35 11.72 -6.67 -10.28
CA GLU A 35 11.73 -5.20 -10.16
C GLU A 35 11.96 -4.43 -11.48
N MET A 36 11.17 -4.71 -12.52
CA MET A 36 11.29 -4.07 -13.83
C MET A 36 10.76 -2.63 -13.87
N ASN A 37 10.40 -2.05 -12.72
CA ASN A 37 9.80 -0.71 -12.58
C ASN A 37 10.75 0.19 -11.78
N ALA A 38 10.85 1.47 -12.16
CA ALA A 38 11.57 2.50 -11.40
C ALA A 38 10.95 2.78 -10.02
N SER A 39 9.70 2.36 -9.78
CA SER A 39 8.99 2.47 -8.49
C SER A 39 8.32 1.13 -8.15
N PRO A 40 9.11 0.10 -7.78
CA PRO A 40 8.56 -1.23 -7.49
C PRO A 40 7.77 -1.20 -6.18
N LYS A 41 6.60 -1.86 -6.18
CA LYS A 41 5.83 -2.08 -4.94
C LYS A 41 6.48 -3.15 -4.06
N ALA A 42 6.92 -4.25 -4.66
CA ALA A 42 7.61 -5.33 -3.96
C ALA A 42 9.08 -5.37 -4.43
N ASP A 43 10.00 -5.24 -3.47
CA ASP A 43 11.44 -5.03 -3.66
C ASP A 43 12.08 -5.27 -2.29
N LEU A 44 12.90 -6.31 -2.16
CA LEU A 44 13.59 -6.56 -0.90
C LEU A 44 14.75 -5.57 -0.75
N ARG A 45 14.67 -4.75 0.29
CA ARG A 45 15.65 -3.74 0.64
C ARG A 45 16.26 -4.15 1.97
N GLY A 46 17.21 -5.06 1.89
CA GLY A 46 17.86 -5.66 3.05
C GLY A 46 19.07 -4.87 3.55
N THR A 47 19.39 -5.02 4.83
CA THR A 47 20.69 -4.58 5.37
C THR A 47 21.23 -5.54 6.42
N TYR A 48 22.54 -5.79 6.38
CA TYR A 48 23.23 -6.58 7.41
C TYR A 48 23.45 -5.72 8.66
N LEU A 49 22.91 -6.18 9.79
CA LEU A 49 23.07 -5.58 11.11
C LEU A 49 24.03 -6.47 11.92
N THR A 50 25.31 -6.17 11.78
CA THR A 50 26.45 -6.99 12.20
C THR A 50 26.79 -6.77 13.68
N SER A 51 26.97 -7.85 14.43
CA SER A 51 27.30 -7.83 15.86
C SER A 51 28.75 -8.21 16.18
N VAL A 52 29.39 -9.08 15.37
CA VAL A 52 30.82 -9.38 15.50
C VAL A 52 31.65 -8.11 15.40
N TYR A 53 32.67 -7.98 16.25
CA TYR A 53 33.47 -6.75 16.41
C TYR A 53 32.67 -5.49 16.82
N ASN A 54 31.41 -5.62 17.25
CA ASN A 54 30.49 -4.49 17.46
C ASN A 54 30.41 -3.58 16.23
N LEU A 55 30.32 -4.20 15.05
CA LEU A 55 30.46 -3.50 13.78
C LEU A 55 29.28 -2.55 13.50
N ASP A 56 28.04 -3.01 13.61
CA ASP A 56 26.86 -2.15 13.46
C ASP A 56 26.12 -1.96 14.79
N TRP A 57 25.93 -3.04 15.57
CA TRP A 57 25.21 -2.98 16.84
C TRP A 57 25.60 -4.12 17.81
N PRO A 58 25.64 -3.88 19.15
CA PRO A 58 25.59 -2.57 19.80
C PRO A 58 26.93 -1.86 19.62
N SER A 59 26.96 -0.53 19.46
CA SER A 59 28.24 0.22 19.37
C SER A 59 29.04 0.13 20.66
N ASN A 60 28.37 -0.09 21.80
CA ASN A 60 29.01 -0.37 23.08
C ASN A 60 28.42 -1.62 23.77
N ARG A 61 29.16 -2.73 23.71
CA ARG A 61 28.85 -3.99 24.43
C ARG A 61 28.94 -3.92 25.95
N THR A 62 29.41 -2.83 26.55
CA THR A 62 29.40 -2.63 28.01
C THR A 62 28.36 -1.60 28.46
N ALA A 63 27.56 -1.07 27.53
CA ALA A 63 26.43 -0.22 27.86
C ALA A 63 25.30 -1.02 28.55
N THR A 64 24.41 -0.32 29.26
CA THR A 64 23.26 -0.97 29.89
C THR A 64 22.26 -1.46 28.83
N PRO A 65 21.45 -2.49 29.13
CA PRO A 65 20.37 -2.95 28.26
C PRO A 65 19.48 -1.83 27.69
N ALA A 66 19.12 -0.84 28.51
CA ALA A 66 18.29 0.28 28.08
C ALA A 66 18.96 1.14 27.00
N VAL A 67 20.28 1.33 27.06
CA VAL A 67 21.05 2.05 26.03
C VAL A 67 21.15 1.22 24.75
N GLN A 68 21.43 -0.08 24.86
CA GLN A 68 21.49 -0.99 23.71
C GLN A 68 20.12 -1.09 23.00
N GLN A 69 19.02 -1.12 23.76
CA GLN A 69 17.64 -1.09 23.25
C GLN A 69 17.30 0.23 22.55
N ALA A 70 17.63 1.38 23.15
CA ALA A 70 17.39 2.69 22.55
C ALA A 70 18.23 2.88 21.27
N GLU A 71 19.47 2.39 21.25
CA GLU A 71 20.32 2.35 20.06
C GLU A 71 19.69 1.51 18.94
N LEU A 72 19.19 0.32 19.25
CA LEU A 72 18.54 -0.56 18.27
C LEU A 72 17.27 0.09 17.71
N ILE A 73 16.42 0.67 18.55
CA ILE A 73 15.26 1.48 18.13
C ILE A 73 15.70 2.58 17.15
N THR A 74 16.74 3.35 17.48
CA THR A 74 17.26 4.44 16.64
C THR A 74 17.75 3.95 15.28
N ILE A 75 18.37 2.76 15.24
CA ILE A 75 18.77 2.11 13.98
C ILE A 75 17.53 1.76 13.16
N LEU A 76 16.57 1.03 13.74
CA LEU A 76 15.37 0.59 13.02
C LEU A 76 14.54 1.77 12.48
N ASP A 77 14.38 2.85 13.25
CA ASP A 77 13.72 4.09 12.79
C ASP A 77 14.43 4.69 11.57
N LYS A 78 15.76 4.76 11.58
CA LYS A 78 16.53 5.32 10.45
C LYS A 78 16.52 4.40 9.22
N LEU A 79 16.45 3.08 9.41
CA LEU A 79 16.27 2.13 8.31
C LEU A 79 14.94 2.35 7.59
N VAL A 80 13.82 2.45 8.33
CA VAL A 80 12.49 2.77 7.77
C VAL A 80 12.52 4.09 7.00
N LEU A 81 13.13 5.14 7.55
CA LEU A 81 13.25 6.45 6.89
C LEU A 81 14.05 6.38 5.57
N THR A 82 15.03 5.48 5.47
CA THR A 82 15.82 5.25 4.25
C THR A 82 15.06 4.40 3.23
N GLY A 83 13.94 3.79 3.62
CA GLY A 83 13.15 2.88 2.78
C GLY A 83 13.58 1.42 2.83
N ILE A 84 14.45 1.04 3.78
CA ILE A 84 14.81 -0.37 4.06
C ILE A 84 13.60 -1.08 4.65
N ASN A 85 13.37 -2.34 4.26
CA ASN A 85 12.24 -3.16 4.72
C ASN A 85 12.63 -4.50 5.34
N THR A 86 13.90 -4.94 5.25
CA THR A 86 14.36 -6.19 5.86
C THR A 86 15.68 -6.01 6.62
N VAL A 87 15.76 -6.54 7.85
CA VAL A 87 16.95 -6.47 8.71
C VAL A 87 17.55 -7.86 8.88
N TYR A 88 18.82 -8.02 8.50
CA TYR A 88 19.56 -9.27 8.58
C TYR A 88 20.40 -9.19 9.87
N PHE A 89 19.80 -9.53 11.01
CA PHE A 89 20.36 -9.28 12.34
C PHE A 89 21.29 -10.42 12.78
N GLN A 90 22.56 -10.14 13.02
CA GLN A 90 23.55 -11.15 13.41
C GLN A 90 23.34 -11.64 14.85
N VAL A 91 22.51 -12.66 15.00
CA VAL A 91 22.19 -13.28 16.29
C VAL A 91 23.22 -14.31 16.75
N ARG A 92 24.02 -14.84 15.81
CA ARG A 92 25.06 -15.85 16.07
C ARG A 92 26.36 -15.53 15.33
N PRO A 93 27.25 -14.69 15.89
CA PRO A 93 28.49 -14.31 15.24
C PRO A 93 29.60 -15.38 15.31
N GLU A 94 29.71 -16.15 16.41
CA GLU A 94 30.78 -17.16 16.59
C GLU A 94 30.43 -18.28 17.61
N CYS A 95 29.43 -19.12 17.31
CA CYS A 95 28.91 -20.19 18.21
C CYS A 95 28.45 -19.68 19.59
N ASP A 96 27.93 -18.46 19.60
CA ASP A 96 27.43 -17.73 20.74
C ASP A 96 26.16 -16.96 20.36
N ALA A 97 25.35 -16.57 21.34
CA ALA A 97 23.97 -16.12 21.12
C ALA A 97 23.73 -14.66 21.58
N LEU A 98 23.14 -13.84 20.72
CA LEU A 98 22.50 -12.56 21.08
C LEU A 98 20.99 -12.76 21.37
N TYR A 99 20.66 -13.88 21.99
CA TYR A 99 19.32 -14.29 22.39
C TYR A 99 19.46 -15.31 23.53
N ASN A 100 18.38 -15.56 24.29
CA ASN A 100 18.43 -16.54 25.36
C ASN A 100 18.43 -17.97 24.78
N SER A 101 19.60 -18.61 24.71
CA SER A 101 19.79 -19.97 24.19
C SER A 101 20.06 -20.97 25.31
N SER A 102 19.53 -22.19 25.17
CA SER A 102 19.92 -23.34 25.99
C SER A 102 21.05 -24.17 25.37
N ILE A 103 21.42 -23.87 24.11
CA ILE A 103 22.43 -24.60 23.33
C ILE A 103 23.76 -23.84 23.35
N GLU A 104 23.73 -22.51 23.16
CA GLU A 104 24.92 -21.68 22.99
C GLU A 104 25.08 -20.65 24.13
N PRO A 105 26.31 -20.29 24.53
CA PRO A 105 26.53 -19.25 25.54
C PRO A 105 26.14 -17.87 25.01
N TRP A 106 25.76 -16.96 25.91
CA TRP A 106 25.57 -15.54 25.60
C TRP A 106 26.79 -14.93 24.91
N SER A 107 26.55 -14.06 23.92
CA SER A 107 27.61 -13.55 23.08
C SER A 107 28.57 -12.60 23.80
N TYR A 108 29.87 -12.75 23.51
CA TYR A 108 30.89 -11.79 23.92
C TYR A 108 30.58 -10.38 23.39
N TRP A 109 29.97 -10.27 22.21
CA TRP A 109 29.67 -9.00 21.56
C TRP A 109 28.47 -8.25 22.18
N LEU A 110 27.71 -8.90 23.07
CA LEU A 110 26.58 -8.28 23.78
C LEU A 110 26.99 -7.66 25.13
N THR A 111 27.87 -8.34 25.89
CA THR A 111 28.20 -7.99 27.30
C THR A 111 29.69 -7.79 27.57
N GLY A 112 30.58 -8.13 26.62
CA GLY A 112 32.02 -8.15 26.83
C GLY A 112 32.56 -9.36 27.58
N THR A 113 31.74 -10.37 27.92
CA THR A 113 32.18 -11.66 28.48
C THR A 113 31.27 -12.79 27.99
N GLN A 114 31.81 -13.74 27.23
CA GLN A 114 31.00 -14.86 26.69
C GLN A 114 30.39 -15.70 27.82
N GLY A 115 29.13 -16.10 27.66
CA GLY A 115 28.36 -16.84 28.65
C GLY A 115 27.71 -16.00 29.74
N VAL A 116 28.03 -14.70 29.85
CA VAL A 116 27.39 -13.78 30.79
C VAL A 116 26.15 -13.16 30.15
N ALA A 117 24.98 -13.44 30.73
CA ALA A 117 23.71 -12.83 30.36
C ALA A 117 23.73 -11.31 30.61
N PRO A 118 23.00 -10.50 29.82
CA PRO A 118 22.86 -9.08 30.08
C PRO A 118 22.12 -8.83 31.41
N ASN A 119 22.40 -7.68 32.05
CA ASN A 119 21.81 -7.31 33.34
C ASN A 119 21.33 -5.83 33.34
N PRO A 120 20.03 -5.53 33.58
CA PRO A 120 18.92 -6.47 33.73
C PRO A 120 18.75 -7.45 32.55
N LEU A 121 18.18 -8.62 32.82
CA LEU A 121 18.00 -9.65 31.80
C LEU A 121 17.04 -9.17 30.70
N TRP A 122 17.46 -9.33 29.45
CA TRP A 122 16.65 -9.11 28.26
C TRP A 122 17.10 -10.04 27.13
N ASP A 123 16.23 -10.26 26.15
CA ASP A 123 16.51 -11.06 24.95
C ASP A 123 16.56 -10.13 23.73
N PRO A 124 17.76 -9.89 23.14
CA PRO A 124 17.91 -8.97 22.02
C PRO A 124 17.18 -9.38 20.75
N LEU A 125 17.12 -10.68 20.42
CA LEU A 125 16.40 -11.16 19.24
C LEU A 125 14.88 -10.94 19.39
N ASN A 126 14.31 -11.33 20.54
CA ASN A 126 12.88 -11.08 20.77
C ASN A 126 12.53 -9.59 20.74
N PHE A 127 13.38 -8.75 21.34
CA PHE A 127 13.20 -7.30 21.29
C PHE A 127 13.29 -6.75 19.87
N ALA A 128 14.29 -7.18 19.08
CA ALA A 128 14.46 -6.77 17.69
C ALA A 128 13.24 -7.14 16.83
N ILE A 129 12.70 -8.36 16.97
CA ILE A 129 11.49 -8.81 16.26
C ILE A 129 10.29 -7.92 16.57
N VAL A 130 10.06 -7.63 17.86
CA VAL A 130 8.95 -6.76 18.29
C VAL A 130 9.10 -5.34 17.74
N GLU A 131 10.30 -4.77 17.78
CA GLU A 131 10.55 -3.42 17.27
C GLU A 131 10.54 -3.33 15.73
N CYS A 132 10.95 -4.39 15.02
CA CYS A 132 10.77 -4.50 13.57
C CYS A 132 9.30 -4.56 13.17
N LYS A 133 8.49 -5.38 13.86
CA LYS A 133 7.06 -5.56 13.55
C LYS A 133 6.24 -4.29 13.75
N LYS A 134 6.53 -3.49 14.78
CA LYS A 134 5.97 -2.13 14.97
C LYS A 134 6.23 -1.18 13.79
N ARG A 135 7.25 -1.46 12.97
CA ARG A 135 7.76 -0.65 11.86
C ARG A 135 7.47 -1.24 10.49
N GLY A 136 6.80 -2.40 10.42
CA GLY A 136 6.57 -3.14 9.18
C GLY A 136 7.81 -3.83 8.60
N LEU A 137 8.95 -3.80 9.31
CA LEU A 137 10.21 -4.44 8.89
C LEU A 137 10.13 -5.96 9.10
N ASP A 138 10.68 -6.70 8.14
CA ASP A 138 11.00 -8.12 8.29
C ASP A 138 12.36 -8.29 8.99
N LEU A 139 12.51 -9.32 9.83
CA LEU A 139 13.76 -9.67 10.49
C LEU A 139 14.20 -11.08 10.11
N HIS A 140 15.33 -11.17 9.42
CA HIS A 140 16.03 -12.41 9.16
C HIS A 140 17.12 -12.60 10.22
N ALA A 141 17.06 -13.70 10.97
CA ALA A 141 18.11 -14.04 11.91
C ALA A 141 19.35 -14.52 11.14
N TRP A 142 20.43 -13.73 11.19
CA TRP A 142 21.71 -14.04 10.57
C TRP A 142 22.59 -14.83 11.53
N LEU A 143 23.00 -16.01 11.08
CA LEU A 143 23.96 -16.87 11.77
C LEU A 143 25.20 -17.05 10.89
N ASN A 144 26.38 -16.98 11.51
CA ASN A 144 27.54 -17.64 10.96
C ASN A 144 27.44 -19.14 11.28
N PRO A 145 27.48 -20.08 10.31
CA PRO A 145 27.22 -21.49 10.60
C PRO A 145 28.38 -22.21 11.29
N TYR A 146 29.64 -21.93 10.93
CA TYR A 146 30.79 -22.72 11.39
C TYR A 146 31.83 -21.98 12.23
N ARG A 147 31.86 -20.65 12.28
CA ARG A 147 32.82 -19.92 13.14
C ARG A 147 32.57 -20.26 14.61
N ALA A 148 33.57 -20.87 15.25
CA ALA A 148 33.56 -21.24 16.66
C ALA A 148 34.30 -20.25 17.55
N SER A 149 35.29 -19.53 17.03
CA SER A 149 35.86 -18.34 17.65
C SER A 149 36.75 -17.60 16.67
N VAL A 150 36.89 -16.28 16.83
CA VAL A 150 37.89 -15.43 16.15
C VAL A 150 38.57 -14.44 17.10
N GLY A 151 38.05 -14.28 18.32
CA GLY A 151 38.62 -13.42 19.36
C GLY A 151 39.69 -14.10 20.25
N GLY A 152 40.47 -13.27 20.94
CA GLY A 152 41.47 -13.68 21.95
C GLY A 152 40.96 -13.65 23.40
N TYR A 153 39.64 -13.82 23.61
CA TYR A 153 39.01 -13.79 24.93
C TYR A 153 38.75 -15.20 25.47
N THR A 154 38.47 -15.32 26.78
CA THR A 154 38.16 -16.61 27.41
C THR A 154 36.77 -17.09 27.01
N LEU A 155 36.69 -18.23 26.32
CA LEU A 155 35.41 -18.87 25.96
C LEU A 155 34.67 -19.40 27.20
N ALA A 156 33.34 -19.39 27.16
CA ALA A 156 32.48 -19.91 28.23
C ALA A 156 32.66 -21.43 28.42
N ASN A 157 32.48 -21.97 29.63
CA ASN A 157 32.71 -23.40 29.90
C ASN A 157 31.73 -24.34 29.18
N ASN A 158 30.53 -23.86 28.85
CA ASN A 158 29.53 -24.55 28.02
C ASN A 158 29.70 -24.30 26.51
N HIS A 159 30.75 -23.60 26.08
CA HIS A 159 30.98 -23.35 24.66
C HIS A 159 31.30 -24.64 23.89
N VAL A 160 30.75 -24.81 22.68
CA VAL A 160 30.84 -26.05 21.90
C VAL A 160 32.28 -26.54 21.68
N SER A 161 33.24 -25.64 21.47
CA SER A 161 34.66 -26.00 21.29
C SER A 161 35.36 -26.48 22.57
N LYS A 162 34.82 -26.18 23.76
CA LYS A 162 35.28 -26.75 25.04
C LYS A 162 34.58 -28.08 25.35
N LEU A 163 33.29 -28.19 25.06
CA LEU A 163 32.52 -29.42 25.25
C LEU A 163 32.94 -30.52 24.27
N ASN A 164 33.26 -30.15 23.03
CA ASN A 164 33.66 -31.07 21.96
C ASN A 164 34.97 -30.59 21.27
N PRO A 165 36.15 -30.70 21.92
CA PRO A 165 37.41 -30.18 21.35
C PRO A 165 37.83 -30.82 20.02
N SER A 166 37.34 -32.02 19.71
CA SER A 166 37.58 -32.71 18.43
C SER A 166 36.74 -32.18 17.27
N TRP A 167 35.77 -31.29 17.52
CA TRP A 167 34.90 -30.73 16.48
C TRP A 167 35.48 -29.48 15.81
N VAL A 168 36.62 -28.95 16.25
CA VAL A 168 37.16 -27.67 15.76
C VAL A 168 38.51 -27.79 15.05
N PHE A 169 38.66 -27.06 13.95
CA PHE A 169 39.90 -26.87 13.22
C PHE A 169 40.34 -25.42 13.24
N THR A 170 41.57 -25.14 12.78
CA THR A 170 42.15 -23.79 12.75
C THR A 170 42.45 -23.38 11.31
N ALA A 171 42.07 -22.15 10.95
CA ALA A 171 42.39 -21.60 9.63
C ALA A 171 43.91 -21.47 9.44
N SER A 172 44.41 -21.75 8.23
CA SER A 172 45.84 -21.66 7.91
C SER A 172 46.41 -20.24 8.09
N ASN A 173 45.59 -19.23 7.81
CA ASN A 173 45.93 -17.81 7.79
C ASN A 173 45.68 -17.09 9.13
N ASN A 174 44.98 -17.71 10.09
CA ASN A 174 44.61 -17.09 11.36
C ASN A 174 44.51 -18.14 12.47
N SER A 175 45.49 -18.15 13.37
CA SER A 175 45.56 -19.07 14.51
C SER A 175 44.41 -18.90 15.52
N ASN A 176 43.77 -17.72 15.59
CA ASN A 176 42.63 -17.44 16.45
C ASN A 176 41.30 -17.86 15.82
N LEU A 177 41.23 -17.99 14.49
CA LEU A 177 40.03 -18.43 13.78
C LEU A 177 39.85 -19.94 13.92
N LYS A 178 38.91 -20.33 14.78
CA LYS A 178 38.45 -21.71 14.94
C LYS A 178 37.15 -21.91 14.18
N ILE A 179 37.08 -23.00 13.43
CA ILE A 179 35.93 -23.38 12.59
C ILE A 179 35.45 -24.78 13.02
N LEU A 180 34.14 -24.97 13.18
CA LEU A 180 33.51 -26.27 13.36
C LEU A 180 33.70 -27.13 12.09
N ASN A 181 34.16 -28.35 12.26
CA ASN A 181 34.43 -29.33 11.21
C ASN A 181 33.14 -29.74 10.46
N PRO A 182 32.91 -29.29 9.22
CA PRO A 182 31.68 -29.59 8.49
C PRO A 182 31.54 -31.08 8.13
N GLY A 183 32.64 -31.82 8.11
CA GLY A 183 32.68 -33.26 7.86
C GLY A 183 31.93 -34.10 8.90
N LEU A 184 31.87 -33.65 10.16
CA LEU A 184 31.23 -34.41 11.23
C LEU A 184 29.70 -34.37 11.14
N PRO A 185 29.00 -35.51 11.20
CA PRO A 185 27.53 -35.54 11.32
C PRO A 185 27.02 -34.79 12.56
N ALA A 186 27.74 -34.88 13.69
CA ALA A 186 27.36 -34.23 14.92
C ALA A 186 27.42 -32.69 14.84
N VAL A 187 28.39 -32.12 14.10
CA VAL A 187 28.47 -30.67 13.82
C VAL A 187 27.29 -30.20 12.98
N LYS A 188 26.91 -30.97 11.94
CA LYS A 188 25.74 -30.65 11.11
C LYS A 188 24.45 -30.66 11.94
N ASN A 189 24.25 -31.70 12.75
CA ASN A 189 23.09 -31.79 13.65
C ASN A 189 23.06 -30.67 14.70
N TYR A 190 24.20 -30.27 15.23
CA TYR A 190 24.33 -29.14 16.14
C TYR A 190 23.86 -27.82 15.49
N ILE A 191 24.36 -27.49 14.29
CA ILE A 191 23.94 -26.29 13.56
C ILE A 191 22.43 -26.32 13.25
N ILE A 192 21.91 -27.46 12.80
CA ILE A 192 20.47 -27.65 12.56
C ILE A 192 19.67 -27.42 13.86
N SER A 193 20.12 -27.94 15.00
CA SER A 193 19.44 -27.74 16.29
C SER A 193 19.39 -26.29 16.75
N VAL A 194 20.44 -25.50 16.46
CA VAL A 194 20.46 -24.04 16.74
C VAL A 194 19.45 -23.30 15.87
N VAL A 195 19.35 -23.65 14.58
CA VAL A 195 18.32 -23.07 13.70
C VAL A 195 16.91 -23.49 14.14
N GLN A 196 16.72 -24.76 14.54
CA GLN A 196 15.44 -25.25 15.05
C GLN A 196 14.99 -24.54 16.32
N ASP A 197 15.92 -24.28 17.25
CA ASP A 197 15.68 -23.53 18.48
C ASP A 197 15.20 -22.10 18.18
N ILE A 198 15.90 -21.39 17.29
CA ILE A 198 15.54 -20.03 16.86
C ILE A 198 14.17 -20.04 16.14
N ALA A 199 14.03 -20.82 15.08
CA ALA A 199 12.83 -20.81 14.23
C ALA A 199 11.59 -21.37 14.94
N SER A 200 11.74 -22.18 15.98
CA SER A 200 10.60 -22.62 16.80
C SER A 200 10.18 -21.57 17.83
N ARG A 201 11.13 -20.99 18.58
CA ARG A 201 10.81 -20.12 19.72
C ARG A 201 10.56 -18.65 19.36
N TYR A 202 11.20 -18.17 18.30
CA TYR A 202 11.07 -16.79 17.86
C TYR A 202 10.17 -16.71 16.62
N ASP A 203 9.51 -15.57 16.46
CA ASP A 203 8.66 -15.27 15.31
C ASP A 203 9.49 -14.43 14.32
N VAL A 204 10.54 -15.06 13.77
CA VAL A 204 11.42 -14.50 12.73
C VAL A 204 10.83 -14.72 11.36
N ASP A 205 11.05 -13.76 10.45
CA ASP A 205 10.53 -13.85 9.09
C ASP A 205 11.47 -14.69 8.19
N GLY A 206 12.77 -14.78 8.56
CA GLY A 206 13.71 -15.65 7.87
C GLY A 206 14.95 -16.07 8.69
N ILE A 207 15.71 -17.01 8.14
CA ILE A 207 17.05 -17.41 8.56
C ILE A 207 18.01 -17.13 7.41
N VAL A 208 19.18 -16.57 7.70
CA VAL A 208 20.23 -16.33 6.71
C VAL A 208 21.61 -16.77 7.20
N PHE A 209 22.34 -17.48 6.33
CA PHE A 209 23.78 -17.71 6.52
C PHE A 209 24.60 -16.77 5.63
N ASP A 210 25.76 -16.36 6.12
CA ASP A 210 26.76 -15.59 5.37
C ASP A 210 27.67 -16.51 4.53
N ASP A 211 28.85 -16.02 4.20
CA ASP A 211 29.82 -16.63 3.28
C ASP A 211 30.77 -17.65 3.94
N TYR A 212 30.78 -17.80 5.27
CA TYR A 212 31.83 -18.58 5.95
C TYR A 212 31.48 -20.07 6.06
N PHE A 213 32.13 -20.88 5.21
CA PHE A 213 32.05 -22.34 5.22
C PHE A 213 33.35 -22.95 5.76
N TYR A 214 34.19 -23.52 4.90
CA TYR A 214 35.58 -23.81 5.24
C TYR A 214 36.44 -22.53 5.16
N PRO A 215 37.63 -22.48 5.80
CA PRO A 215 38.56 -21.37 5.64
C PRO A 215 38.98 -21.16 4.18
N ASP A 216 38.87 -19.92 3.69
CA ASP A 216 39.12 -19.53 2.30
C ASP A 216 40.58 -19.68 1.83
N GLN A 217 41.52 -19.68 2.78
CA GLN A 217 42.94 -19.97 2.56
C GLN A 217 43.32 -21.42 2.97
N GLY A 218 42.32 -22.29 3.15
CA GLY A 218 42.49 -23.68 3.55
C GLY A 218 42.72 -23.90 5.06
N MET A 219 42.68 -25.17 5.46
CA MET A 219 42.95 -25.60 6.83
C MET A 219 44.44 -25.87 7.05
N ALA A 220 44.94 -25.61 8.26
CA ALA A 220 46.29 -26.01 8.63
C ALA A 220 46.45 -27.53 8.50
N ASN A 221 47.53 -28.00 7.86
CA ASN A 221 47.96 -29.41 7.81
C ASN A 221 46.87 -30.46 7.45
N ASN A 222 45.85 -30.09 6.66
CA ASN A 222 44.74 -30.97 6.27
C ASN A 222 44.05 -31.65 7.49
N GLN A 223 43.74 -30.86 8.52
CA GLN A 223 43.18 -31.30 9.82
C GLN A 223 41.96 -32.23 9.74
N ASP A 224 41.20 -32.21 8.63
CA ASP A 224 40.03 -33.06 8.40
C ASP A 224 40.34 -34.45 7.81
N ALA A 225 41.61 -34.79 7.53
CA ALA A 225 41.99 -36.07 6.91
C ALA A 225 41.39 -37.31 7.61
N ALA A 226 41.40 -37.34 8.94
CA ALA A 226 40.80 -38.42 9.72
C ALA A 226 39.26 -38.41 9.67
N THR A 227 38.64 -37.24 9.54
CA THR A 227 37.19 -37.11 9.32
C THR A 227 36.81 -37.57 7.93
N TYR A 228 37.61 -37.25 6.91
CA TYR A 228 37.42 -37.74 5.54
C TYR A 228 37.48 -39.27 5.46
N ALA A 229 38.46 -39.90 6.13
CA ALA A 229 38.56 -41.36 6.18
C ALA A 229 37.38 -42.03 6.92
N ASN A 230 36.92 -41.44 8.03
CA ASN A 230 35.93 -42.07 8.93
C ASN A 230 34.46 -41.65 8.65
N ASN A 231 34.23 -40.55 7.95
CA ASN A 231 32.90 -39.96 7.73
C ASN A 231 32.60 -39.70 6.24
N ASN A 232 33.04 -40.63 5.38
CA ASN A 232 32.74 -40.65 3.94
C ASN A 232 32.00 -41.95 3.54
N PRO A 233 30.78 -42.20 4.05
CA PRO A 233 30.04 -43.45 3.81
C PRO A 233 29.64 -43.66 2.34
N THR A 234 29.61 -42.58 1.55
CA THR A 234 29.32 -42.60 0.11
C THR A 234 30.56 -42.81 -0.76
N GLY A 235 31.76 -42.93 -0.19
CA GLY A 235 32.99 -43.23 -0.92
C GLY A 235 33.42 -42.17 -1.93
N ILE A 236 33.11 -40.88 -1.68
CA ILE A 236 33.52 -39.77 -2.56
C ILE A 236 35.05 -39.74 -2.61
N SER A 237 35.65 -39.93 -3.78
CA SER A 237 37.10 -40.16 -3.91
C SER A 237 37.96 -38.90 -3.86
N ASN A 238 37.36 -37.72 -4.12
CA ASN A 238 38.01 -36.43 -4.04
C ASN A 238 37.60 -35.70 -2.73
N ILE A 239 38.57 -35.30 -1.91
CA ILE A 239 38.31 -34.65 -0.62
C ILE A 239 37.58 -33.30 -0.78
N ASP A 240 37.84 -32.54 -1.84
CA ASP A 240 37.19 -31.25 -2.08
C ASP A 240 35.72 -31.43 -2.47
N ASP A 241 35.38 -32.50 -3.20
CA ASP A 241 33.98 -32.86 -3.47
C ASP A 241 33.27 -33.34 -2.20
N TRP A 242 33.95 -34.11 -1.33
CA TRP A 242 33.43 -34.48 -0.02
C TRP A 242 33.21 -33.26 0.89
N ARG A 243 34.11 -32.26 0.86
CA ARG A 243 33.92 -30.98 1.60
C ARG A 243 32.68 -30.23 1.10
N ARG A 244 32.49 -30.12 -0.22
CA ARG A 244 31.29 -29.53 -0.83
C ARG A 244 30.01 -30.27 -0.43
N ASP A 245 30.01 -31.60 -0.56
CA ASP A 245 28.88 -32.46 -0.15
C ASP A 245 28.50 -32.30 1.33
N ASN A 246 29.48 -32.12 2.23
CA ASN A 246 29.20 -31.85 3.64
C ASN A 246 28.51 -30.51 3.88
N VAL A 247 28.92 -29.45 3.17
CA VAL A 247 28.23 -28.15 3.21
C VAL A 247 26.81 -28.29 2.65
N ASN A 248 26.65 -28.95 1.50
CA ASN A 248 25.35 -29.16 0.86
C ASN A 248 24.38 -29.93 1.76
N LYS A 249 24.85 -30.96 2.47
CA LYS A 249 24.07 -31.72 3.46
C LYS A 249 23.68 -30.88 4.68
N MET A 250 24.52 -29.94 5.12
CA MET A 250 24.18 -29.01 6.20
C MET A 250 23.05 -28.06 5.77
N ILE A 251 23.22 -27.40 4.61
CA ILE A 251 22.22 -26.49 4.02
C ILE A 251 20.88 -27.21 3.81
N ALA A 252 20.91 -28.42 3.23
CA ALA A 252 19.71 -29.21 3.03
C ALA A 252 19.00 -29.57 4.35
N GLY A 253 19.75 -30.00 5.36
CA GLY A 253 19.20 -30.32 6.68
C GLY A 253 18.59 -29.12 7.41
N VAL A 254 19.16 -27.92 7.24
CA VAL A 254 18.60 -26.67 7.75
C VAL A 254 17.28 -26.34 7.04
N TYR A 255 17.25 -26.38 5.71
CA TYR A 255 16.03 -26.13 4.94
C TYR A 255 14.91 -27.10 5.31
N ASP A 256 15.21 -28.40 5.37
CA ASP A 256 14.22 -29.43 5.67
C ASP A 256 13.68 -29.31 7.11
N ALA A 257 14.52 -28.92 8.07
CA ALA A 257 14.09 -28.61 9.43
C ALA A 257 13.16 -27.38 9.49
N LEU A 258 13.43 -26.34 8.68
CA LEU A 258 12.58 -25.15 8.59
C LEU A 258 11.22 -25.46 7.94
N GLN A 259 11.17 -26.31 6.91
CA GLN A 259 9.87 -26.71 6.34
C GLN A 259 9.01 -27.51 7.32
N VAL A 260 9.63 -28.37 8.14
CA VAL A 260 8.92 -29.09 9.23
C VAL A 260 8.39 -28.12 10.30
N ILE A 261 9.14 -27.07 10.66
CA ILE A 261 8.68 -26.05 11.61
C ILE A 261 7.53 -25.23 11.00
N ASN A 262 7.68 -24.77 9.76
CA ASN A 262 6.68 -24.00 9.03
C ASN A 262 5.33 -24.74 9.00
N ALA A 263 5.32 -26.00 8.56
CA ALA A 263 4.12 -26.81 8.49
C ALA A 263 3.50 -27.12 9.87
N ASN A 264 4.30 -27.40 10.90
CA ASN A 264 3.79 -27.81 12.21
C ASN A 264 3.38 -26.65 13.13
N GLN A 265 3.88 -25.43 12.89
CA GLN A 265 3.65 -24.26 13.76
C GLN A 265 2.90 -23.13 13.04
N ASN A 266 2.41 -23.37 11.82
CA ASN A 266 1.85 -22.38 10.92
C ASN A 266 2.75 -21.13 10.80
N LYS A 267 4.01 -21.34 10.37
CA LYS A 267 5.00 -20.28 10.15
C LYS A 267 5.45 -20.26 8.68
N ASN A 268 6.02 -19.13 8.27
CA ASN A 268 6.60 -18.97 6.94
C ASN A 268 8.06 -18.48 7.00
N VAL A 269 8.88 -19.10 7.84
CA VAL A 269 10.32 -18.76 7.93
C VAL A 269 10.99 -19.14 6.61
N VAL A 270 11.54 -18.14 5.90
CA VAL A 270 12.32 -18.34 4.66
C VAL A 270 13.79 -18.65 4.98
N PHE A 271 14.48 -19.37 4.10
CA PHE A 271 15.92 -19.64 4.24
C PHE A 271 16.73 -19.12 3.06
N GLY A 272 17.76 -18.33 3.35
CA GLY A 272 18.71 -17.90 2.32
C GLY A 272 20.17 -17.97 2.75
N VAL A 273 21.04 -17.85 1.76
CA VAL A 273 22.49 -17.89 1.97
C VAL A 273 23.17 -16.80 1.13
N ALA A 274 24.18 -16.14 1.69
CA ALA A 274 24.89 -15.03 1.08
C ALA A 274 26.35 -15.40 0.72
N PRO A 275 26.57 -16.24 -0.31
CA PRO A 275 27.90 -16.74 -0.65
C PRO A 275 28.78 -15.65 -1.27
N PHE A 276 30.09 -15.92 -1.33
CA PHE A 276 31.02 -15.21 -2.22
C PHE A 276 30.44 -15.05 -3.63
N GLY A 277 30.57 -13.84 -4.19
CA GLY A 277 29.99 -13.49 -5.49
C GLY A 277 30.54 -14.24 -6.70
N ILE A 278 31.70 -14.88 -6.61
CA ILE A 278 32.28 -15.69 -7.70
C ILE A 278 32.12 -17.17 -7.34
N TRP A 279 31.36 -17.92 -8.13
CA TRP A 279 31.18 -19.37 -7.91
C TRP A 279 32.41 -20.18 -8.33
N LYS A 280 32.83 -20.07 -9.59
CA LYS A 280 33.95 -20.81 -10.20
C LYS A 280 34.86 -19.87 -10.97
N ASN A 281 36.15 -20.21 -11.07
CA ASN A 281 37.10 -19.43 -11.86
C ASN A 281 36.67 -19.36 -13.32
N GLY A 282 36.68 -18.16 -13.92
CA GLY A 282 36.23 -17.95 -15.30
C GLY A 282 34.71 -18.05 -15.51
N VAL A 283 33.90 -18.10 -14.43
CA VAL A 283 32.43 -18.17 -14.50
C VAL A 283 31.81 -16.95 -13.81
N PRO A 284 31.05 -16.09 -14.51
CA PRO A 284 30.87 -16.05 -15.97
C PRO A 284 32.16 -15.67 -16.73
N THR A 285 32.16 -15.86 -18.05
CA THR A 285 33.35 -15.71 -18.90
C THR A 285 34.00 -14.32 -18.77
N GLY A 286 35.30 -14.33 -18.49
CA GLY A 286 36.11 -13.12 -18.30
C GLY A 286 36.11 -12.57 -16.87
N ILE A 287 35.45 -13.23 -15.90
CA ILE A 287 35.61 -12.96 -14.48
C ILE A 287 36.84 -13.70 -13.93
N THR A 288 37.64 -13.02 -13.11
CA THR A 288 38.76 -13.60 -12.36
C THR A 288 38.72 -13.15 -10.90
N GLY A 289 39.10 -14.01 -9.96
CA GLY A 289 39.05 -13.71 -8.53
C GLY A 289 39.11 -14.99 -7.69
N ASN A 290 38.75 -14.91 -6.40
CA ASN A 290 38.73 -16.07 -5.51
C ASN A 290 37.36 -16.78 -5.57
N PRO A 291 37.24 -18.01 -6.10
CA PRO A 291 35.95 -18.66 -6.30
C PRO A 291 35.51 -19.52 -5.11
N SER A 292 34.24 -19.39 -4.73
CA SER A 292 33.64 -20.05 -3.56
C SER A 292 33.71 -21.58 -3.61
N TYR A 293 33.58 -22.17 -4.82
CA TYR A 293 33.54 -23.61 -5.06
C TYR A 293 34.82 -24.34 -4.64
N SER A 294 35.99 -23.70 -4.78
CA SER A 294 37.28 -24.30 -4.41
C SER A 294 37.94 -23.68 -3.18
N ALA A 295 37.68 -22.41 -2.86
CA ALA A 295 38.28 -21.77 -1.70
C ALA A 295 37.57 -22.11 -0.39
N LEU A 296 36.22 -22.12 -0.38
CA LEU A 296 35.41 -22.36 0.83
C LEU A 296 34.61 -23.67 0.76
N TYR A 297 34.74 -24.42 -0.34
CA TYR A 297 33.92 -25.61 -0.66
C TYR A 297 32.42 -25.32 -0.62
N CYS A 298 32.06 -24.12 -1.08
CA CYS A 298 30.71 -23.58 -1.10
C CYS A 298 30.12 -23.73 -2.50
N ASP A 299 29.07 -24.56 -2.66
CA ASP A 299 28.43 -24.84 -3.96
C ASP A 299 26.95 -24.39 -4.02
N PRO A 300 26.67 -23.09 -4.10
CA PRO A 300 25.31 -22.54 -4.08
C PRO A 300 24.44 -22.98 -5.28
N ILE A 301 25.06 -23.39 -6.40
CA ILE A 301 24.33 -23.92 -7.54
C ILE A 301 23.70 -25.28 -7.21
N ASN A 302 24.36 -26.09 -6.37
CA ASN A 302 23.76 -27.32 -5.84
C ASN A 302 22.52 -27.01 -4.98
N TRP A 303 22.55 -25.97 -4.15
CA TRP A 303 21.43 -25.63 -3.26
C TRP A 303 20.23 -25.10 -4.04
N LEU A 304 20.46 -24.25 -5.03
CA LEU A 304 19.43 -23.79 -5.98
C LEU A 304 18.82 -24.98 -6.74
N GLN A 305 19.66 -25.82 -7.36
CA GLN A 305 19.22 -26.98 -8.15
C GLN A 305 18.36 -27.98 -7.34
N ASN A 306 18.67 -28.17 -6.05
CA ASN A 306 17.92 -29.06 -5.16
C ASN A 306 16.80 -28.34 -4.39
N GLY A 307 16.56 -27.05 -4.66
CA GLY A 307 15.54 -26.24 -3.98
C GLY A 307 15.73 -26.09 -2.48
N LYS A 308 16.97 -26.20 -1.97
CA LYS A 308 17.34 -26.19 -0.54
C LYS A 308 17.68 -24.80 0.02
N VAL A 309 17.34 -23.77 -0.74
CA VAL A 309 17.26 -22.37 -0.30
C VAL A 309 16.04 -21.75 -0.97
N ASP A 310 15.45 -20.74 -0.35
CA ASP A 310 14.41 -19.89 -0.92
C ASP A 310 15.01 -18.72 -1.71
N TYR A 311 16.15 -18.20 -1.26
CA TYR A 311 16.88 -17.17 -1.98
C TYR A 311 18.41 -17.34 -1.88
N ILE A 312 19.12 -16.73 -2.84
CA ILE A 312 20.58 -16.58 -2.80
C ILE A 312 20.95 -15.10 -2.80
N SER A 313 21.98 -14.73 -2.03
CA SER A 313 22.36 -13.33 -1.79
C SER A 313 23.86 -13.06 -2.04
N PRO A 314 24.34 -13.26 -3.29
CA PRO A 314 25.76 -13.30 -3.62
C PRO A 314 26.44 -11.95 -3.36
N GLN A 315 27.61 -12.00 -2.73
CA GLN A 315 28.43 -10.85 -2.34
C GLN A 315 29.15 -10.23 -3.54
N LEU A 316 28.48 -9.30 -4.22
CA LEU A 316 29.01 -8.58 -5.39
C LEU A 316 29.66 -7.26 -4.96
N TYR A 317 30.69 -7.35 -4.11
CA TYR A 317 31.37 -6.17 -3.53
C TYR A 317 32.45 -5.58 -4.45
N TRP A 318 32.13 -5.52 -5.74
CA TRP A 318 32.92 -4.95 -6.82
C TRP A 318 32.07 -3.96 -7.64
N LYS A 319 32.73 -3.05 -8.33
CA LYS A 319 32.06 -2.03 -9.13
C LYS A 319 31.59 -2.56 -10.48
N ILE A 320 30.77 -1.77 -11.17
CA ILE A 320 30.54 -1.90 -12.60
C ILE A 320 31.88 -1.65 -13.33
N GLY A 321 32.24 -2.56 -14.24
CA GLY A 321 33.54 -2.63 -14.91
C GLY A 321 34.64 -3.35 -14.11
N GLY A 322 35.61 -3.92 -14.83
CA GLY A 322 36.81 -4.55 -14.25
C GLY A 322 36.84 -6.07 -14.34
N SER A 323 37.72 -6.71 -13.56
CA SER A 323 37.90 -8.18 -13.55
C SER A 323 36.85 -8.94 -12.74
N GLN A 324 36.14 -8.25 -11.84
CA GLN A 324 34.99 -8.75 -11.10
C GLN A 324 33.75 -7.91 -11.42
N ASP A 325 33.51 -7.69 -12.71
CA ASP A 325 32.44 -6.81 -13.21
C ASP A 325 31.06 -7.13 -12.62
N TYR A 326 30.43 -6.15 -11.97
CA TYR A 326 29.14 -6.31 -11.31
C TYR A 326 28.03 -6.74 -12.26
N ILE A 327 27.95 -6.16 -13.47
CA ILE A 327 26.87 -6.44 -14.44
C ILE A 327 26.90 -7.91 -14.87
N LYS A 328 28.08 -8.42 -15.25
CA LYS A 328 28.25 -9.83 -15.62
C LYS A 328 27.88 -10.76 -14.47
N LEU A 329 28.31 -10.43 -13.25
CA LEU A 329 28.05 -11.25 -12.08
C LEU A 329 26.57 -11.24 -11.69
N SER A 330 25.92 -10.08 -11.63
CA SER A 330 24.50 -9.98 -11.27
C SER A 330 23.60 -10.66 -12.31
N GLN A 331 23.88 -10.46 -13.62
CA GLN A 331 23.17 -11.18 -14.67
C GLN A 331 23.37 -12.71 -14.56
N TRP A 332 24.61 -13.18 -14.37
CA TRP A 332 24.86 -14.62 -14.27
C TRP A 332 24.11 -15.25 -13.08
N TRP A 333 24.14 -14.60 -11.92
CA TRP A 333 23.37 -15.04 -10.75
C TRP A 333 21.86 -14.99 -10.99
N ASN A 334 21.36 -13.97 -11.68
CA ASN A 334 19.95 -13.87 -12.06
C ASN A 334 19.55 -15.06 -12.92
N ASP A 335 20.37 -15.41 -13.93
CA ASP A 335 20.11 -16.53 -14.82
C ASP A 335 20.12 -17.87 -14.06
N GLN A 336 20.98 -18.03 -13.05
CA GLN A 336 20.96 -19.22 -12.18
C GLN A 336 19.70 -19.25 -11.30
N ALA A 337 19.32 -18.13 -10.68
CA ALA A 337 18.11 -18.05 -9.85
C ALA A 337 16.84 -18.30 -10.68
N ALA A 338 16.79 -17.78 -11.91
CA ALA A 338 15.73 -18.03 -12.89
C ALA A 338 15.63 -19.50 -13.31
N THR A 339 16.78 -20.13 -13.62
CA THR A 339 16.84 -21.54 -14.01
C THR A 339 16.21 -22.48 -12.96
N TYR A 340 16.31 -22.12 -11.67
CA TYR A 340 15.83 -22.94 -10.56
C TYR A 340 14.60 -22.37 -9.82
N GLY A 341 13.98 -21.31 -10.34
CA GLY A 341 12.76 -20.73 -9.76
C GLY A 341 12.95 -20.28 -8.30
N ARG A 342 13.98 -19.48 -8.04
CA ARG A 342 14.28 -18.89 -6.72
C ARG A 342 14.54 -17.40 -6.82
N HIS A 343 14.54 -16.71 -5.68
CA HIS A 343 14.84 -15.27 -5.63
C HIS A 343 16.35 -15.02 -5.57
N LEU A 344 16.79 -13.98 -6.27
CA LEU A 344 18.10 -13.35 -6.12
C LEU A 344 17.95 -12.01 -5.39
N TYR A 345 18.74 -11.82 -4.33
CA TYR A 345 18.90 -10.53 -3.66
C TYR A 345 20.37 -10.11 -3.69
N VAL A 346 20.76 -9.22 -4.61
CA VAL A 346 22.18 -8.94 -4.85
C VAL A 346 22.81 -8.17 -3.67
N SER A 347 23.89 -8.70 -3.10
CA SER A 347 24.56 -8.06 -1.95
C SER A 347 25.56 -7.00 -2.42
N GLN A 348 25.35 -5.76 -1.98
CA GLN A 348 26.11 -4.55 -2.37
C GLN A 348 27.07 -4.11 -1.26
N GLY A 349 28.31 -3.77 -1.64
CA GLY A 349 29.38 -3.41 -0.71
C GLY A 349 29.37 -1.92 -0.35
N TYR A 350 28.54 -1.52 0.62
CA TYR A 350 28.50 -0.13 1.10
C TYR A 350 29.79 0.22 1.86
N ASP A 351 30.50 -0.77 2.39
CA ASP A 351 31.85 -0.65 2.96
C ASP A 351 32.93 -0.21 1.95
N ARG A 352 32.61 -0.19 0.65
CA ARG A 352 33.47 0.35 -0.41
C ARG A 352 33.29 1.86 -0.62
N LEU A 353 32.25 2.47 -0.04
CA LEU A 353 31.99 3.91 -0.13
C LEU A 353 33.02 4.79 0.60
N PRO A 354 33.45 4.53 1.85
CA PRO A 354 34.27 5.48 2.61
C PRO A 354 35.58 5.87 1.94
N SER A 355 36.05 7.09 2.19
CA SER A 355 37.37 7.56 1.72
C SER A 355 38.55 6.82 2.35
N THR A 356 38.32 6.13 3.47
CA THR A 356 39.27 5.22 4.12
C THR A 356 39.31 3.82 3.49
N SER A 357 38.32 3.48 2.64
CA SER A 357 38.33 2.28 1.82
C SER A 357 39.22 2.51 0.61
N SER A 358 40.09 1.55 0.26
CA SER A 358 40.94 1.64 -0.94
C SER A 358 40.15 1.70 -2.25
N GLN A 359 38.87 1.36 -2.20
CA GLN A 359 37.92 1.43 -3.31
C GLN A 359 37.29 2.82 -3.47
N ASN A 360 37.00 3.53 -2.36
CA ASN A 360 36.52 4.92 -2.32
C ASN A 360 35.36 5.25 -3.29
N TRP A 361 34.38 4.35 -3.46
CA TRP A 361 33.32 4.48 -4.46
C TRP A 361 32.44 5.74 -4.24
N PRO A 362 31.96 6.41 -5.30
CA PRO A 362 30.91 7.41 -5.17
C PRO A 362 29.57 6.74 -4.83
N ALA A 363 28.64 7.47 -4.18
CA ALA A 363 27.30 6.96 -3.90
C ALA A 363 26.52 6.55 -5.17
N SER A 364 26.81 7.18 -6.32
CA SER A 364 26.24 6.84 -7.61
C SER A 364 26.62 5.44 -8.13
N GLU A 365 27.70 4.82 -7.63
CA GLU A 365 28.02 3.43 -7.97
C GLU A 365 26.92 2.49 -7.45
N ILE A 366 26.47 2.69 -6.21
CA ILE A 366 25.38 1.90 -5.62
C ILE A 366 24.06 2.16 -6.35
N GLN A 367 23.76 3.41 -6.71
CA GLN A 367 22.57 3.71 -7.53
C GLN A 367 22.60 2.99 -8.88
N ASN A 368 23.73 3.05 -9.59
CA ASN A 368 23.90 2.37 -10.88
C ASN A 368 23.74 0.85 -10.74
N GLN A 369 24.18 0.26 -9.63
CA GLN A 369 23.99 -1.16 -9.32
C GLN A 369 22.52 -1.50 -9.06
N ILE A 370 21.76 -0.66 -8.33
CA ILE A 370 20.30 -0.86 -8.16
C ILE A 370 19.59 -0.72 -9.51
N ILE A 371 19.95 0.30 -10.32
CA ILE A 371 19.39 0.49 -11.67
C ILE A 371 19.68 -0.72 -12.56
N GLN A 372 20.88 -1.31 -12.49
CA GLN A 372 21.21 -2.55 -13.18
C GLN A 372 20.35 -3.72 -12.70
N ASN A 373 20.10 -3.86 -11.40
CA ASN A 373 19.27 -4.95 -10.86
C ASN A 373 17.79 -4.84 -11.28
N ARG A 374 17.33 -3.64 -11.67
CA ARG A 374 15.96 -3.33 -12.09
C ARG A 374 15.71 -3.34 -13.60
N ILE A 375 16.67 -3.77 -14.42
CA ILE A 375 16.45 -3.88 -15.88
C ILE A 375 15.53 -5.08 -16.21
N ALA A 376 14.80 -4.99 -17.33
CA ALA A 376 13.84 -6.03 -17.75
C ALA A 376 14.43 -7.44 -17.94
N GLY A 377 15.76 -7.58 -18.11
CA GLY A 377 16.45 -8.87 -18.18
C GLY A 377 16.73 -9.55 -16.84
N MET A 378 16.52 -8.85 -15.71
CA MET A 378 16.79 -9.35 -14.36
C MET A 378 15.56 -10.05 -13.76
N THR A 379 15.03 -11.04 -14.48
CA THR A 379 13.71 -11.66 -14.23
C THR A 379 13.53 -12.38 -12.89
N ASN A 380 14.61 -12.65 -12.17
CA ASN A 380 14.60 -13.27 -10.84
C ASN A 380 15.34 -12.44 -9.79
N THR A 381 15.65 -11.18 -10.11
CA THR A 381 16.17 -10.23 -9.13
C THR A 381 15.00 -9.49 -8.49
N PHE A 382 14.86 -9.71 -7.18
CA PHE A 382 13.71 -9.34 -6.38
C PHE A 382 14.11 -8.43 -5.20
N GLY A 383 15.33 -7.87 -5.27
CA GLY A 383 15.89 -7.02 -4.23
C GLY A 383 17.40 -6.95 -4.23
N GLN A 384 17.89 -6.23 -3.24
CA GLN A 384 19.29 -6.06 -2.91
C GLN A 384 19.48 -5.98 -1.39
N THR A 385 20.68 -6.34 -0.94
CA THR A 385 21.05 -6.19 0.47
C THR A 385 22.31 -5.34 0.60
N SER A 386 22.37 -4.47 1.61
CA SER A 386 23.52 -3.61 1.87
C SER A 386 24.43 -4.18 2.97
N TYR A 387 25.73 -4.32 2.68
CA TYR A 387 26.76 -4.61 3.68
C TYR A 387 27.57 -3.34 4.00
N SER A 388 27.41 -2.69 5.16
CA SER A 388 26.50 -3.00 6.27
C SER A 388 25.78 -1.76 6.82
N THR A 389 24.89 -1.97 7.79
CA THR A 389 23.97 -0.96 8.34
C THR A 389 24.65 0.37 8.72
N ARG A 390 25.86 0.33 9.28
CA ARG A 390 26.63 1.53 9.69
C ARG A 390 26.74 2.61 8.61
N TYR A 391 26.79 2.26 7.32
CA TYR A 391 26.98 3.22 6.24
C TYR A 391 25.68 3.94 5.85
N ILE A 392 24.54 3.29 6.08
CA ILE A 392 23.22 3.95 6.08
C ILE A 392 23.13 4.86 7.32
N MET A 393 23.57 4.37 8.49
CA MET A 393 23.55 5.13 9.74
C MET A 393 24.46 6.37 9.72
N SER A 394 25.65 6.32 9.09
CA SER A 394 26.51 7.49 8.87
C SER A 394 26.04 8.38 7.72
N ASN A 395 25.10 7.91 6.88
CA ASN A 395 24.77 8.51 5.58
C ASN A 395 26.03 8.69 4.72
N GLU A 396 26.83 7.63 4.59
CA GLU A 396 28.14 7.65 3.95
C GLU A 396 28.04 8.23 2.53
N LYS A 397 28.78 9.31 2.24
CA LYS A 397 28.70 10.07 0.99
C LYS A 397 27.28 10.47 0.55
N GLY A 398 26.34 10.60 1.50
CA GLY A 398 24.95 10.95 1.25
C GLY A 398 24.06 9.77 0.79
N ILE A 399 24.54 8.52 0.84
CA ILE A 399 23.84 7.37 0.23
C ILE A 399 22.39 7.21 0.71
N ALA A 400 22.10 7.35 2.00
CA ALA A 400 20.75 7.19 2.53
C ALA A 400 19.81 8.30 2.03
N THR A 401 20.27 9.55 2.03
CA THR A 401 19.51 10.69 1.46
C THR A 401 19.30 10.54 -0.05
N THR A 402 20.30 10.04 -0.78
CA THR A 402 20.22 9.83 -2.22
C THR A 402 19.18 8.77 -2.57
N LEU A 403 19.20 7.61 -1.90
CA LEU A 403 18.23 6.53 -2.14
C LEU A 403 16.81 6.94 -1.73
N GLN A 404 16.66 7.62 -0.59
CA GLN A 404 15.37 8.14 -0.10
C GLN A 404 14.71 9.12 -1.09
N ASN A 405 15.49 9.88 -1.86
CA ASN A 405 14.95 10.80 -2.87
C ASN A 405 14.71 10.14 -4.24
N ASN A 406 15.30 8.97 -4.49
CA ASN A 406 15.32 8.31 -5.79
C ASN A 406 14.86 6.84 -5.69
N GLU A 407 15.79 5.88 -5.63
CA GLU A 407 15.52 4.46 -5.85
C GLU A 407 14.62 3.82 -4.78
N TYR A 408 14.61 4.35 -3.55
CA TYR A 408 13.82 3.90 -2.40
C TYR A 408 12.75 4.93 -1.97
N ARG A 409 12.45 5.93 -2.81
CA ARG A 409 11.51 7.03 -2.53
C ARG A 409 10.11 6.57 -2.11
N TYR A 410 9.65 5.46 -2.67
CA TYR A 410 8.33 4.90 -2.39
C TYR A 410 8.45 3.68 -1.48
N LYS A 411 7.51 3.56 -0.53
CA LYS A 411 7.45 2.43 0.41
C LYS A 411 7.27 1.12 -0.35
N SER A 412 7.89 0.06 0.17
CA SER A 412 7.90 -1.26 -0.44
C SER A 412 8.07 -2.35 0.62
N PHE A 413 7.61 -3.56 0.32
CA PHE A 413 7.75 -4.76 1.15
C PHE A 413 8.48 -5.87 0.40
N ALA A 414 8.98 -6.88 1.12
CA ALA A 414 9.65 -8.03 0.49
C ALA A 414 8.68 -8.85 -0.38
N PRO A 415 9.09 -9.31 -1.57
CA PRO A 415 8.20 -10.02 -2.48
C PRO A 415 7.90 -11.45 -2.01
N SER A 416 6.66 -11.88 -2.28
CA SER A 416 6.16 -13.21 -1.94
C SER A 416 6.84 -14.35 -2.70
N MET A 417 6.94 -15.52 -2.06
CA MET A 417 7.58 -16.72 -2.62
C MET A 417 6.54 -17.81 -2.93
N PRO A 418 6.11 -18.00 -4.19
CA PRO A 418 4.98 -18.89 -4.54
C PRO A 418 5.15 -20.37 -4.21
N TRP A 419 6.39 -20.83 -3.95
CA TRP A 419 6.69 -22.21 -3.57
C TRP A 419 6.69 -22.42 -2.04
N LYS A 420 6.65 -21.34 -1.25
CA LYS A 420 6.47 -21.37 0.20
C LYS A 420 4.99 -21.39 0.55
N ASP A 421 4.24 -20.47 -0.06
CA ASP A 421 2.80 -20.35 0.01
C ASP A 421 2.30 -19.52 -1.20
N ASN A 422 1.04 -19.72 -1.59
CA ASN A 422 0.35 -19.03 -2.69
C ASN A 422 -1.17 -18.91 -2.42
N VAL A 423 -1.61 -19.04 -1.16
CA VAL A 423 -2.97 -18.71 -0.73
C VAL A 423 -3.04 -17.21 -0.41
N CYS A 424 -4.18 -16.57 -0.66
CA CYS A 424 -4.34 -15.14 -0.34
C CYS A 424 -4.79 -14.99 1.12
N PRO A 425 -4.31 -13.97 1.86
CA PRO A 425 -5.07 -13.48 3.00
C PRO A 425 -6.42 -12.95 2.49
N LEU A 426 -7.47 -13.10 3.30
CA LEU A 426 -8.77 -12.52 2.97
C LEU A 426 -8.74 -10.99 3.07
N GLU A 427 -9.69 -10.32 2.44
CA GLU A 427 -9.77 -8.86 2.40
C GLU A 427 -10.06 -8.26 3.80
N PRO A 428 -9.43 -7.12 4.16
CA PRO A 428 -9.90 -6.28 5.25
C PRO A 428 -11.37 -5.89 5.05
N THR A 429 -12.11 -5.78 6.15
CA THR A 429 -13.55 -5.43 6.11
C THR A 429 -13.83 -4.16 6.89
N ASN A 430 -15.06 -3.62 6.79
CA ASN A 430 -15.52 -2.46 7.55
C ASN A 430 -14.55 -1.24 7.45
N ILE A 431 -14.00 -1.03 6.25
CA ILE A 431 -13.08 0.08 5.96
C ILE A 431 -13.88 1.39 6.03
N ARG A 432 -13.42 2.33 6.85
CA ARG A 432 -14.18 3.53 7.24
C ARG A 432 -13.25 4.67 7.68
N PHE A 433 -13.78 5.89 7.63
CA PHE A 433 -13.15 7.06 8.25
C PHE A 433 -13.76 7.35 9.62
N GLU A 434 -12.91 7.53 10.62
CA GLU A 434 -13.25 8.06 11.94
C GLU A 434 -12.41 9.33 12.18
N GLY A 435 -12.98 10.48 11.81
CA GLY A 435 -12.21 11.74 11.75
C GLY A 435 -11.18 11.69 10.61
N ASN A 436 -9.92 12.03 10.91
CA ASN A 436 -8.80 11.90 9.97
C ASN A 436 -8.15 10.50 9.98
N VAL A 437 -8.75 9.51 10.66
CA VAL A 437 -8.19 8.15 10.78
C VAL A 437 -8.94 7.20 9.86
N LEU A 438 -8.23 6.60 8.91
CA LEU A 438 -8.72 5.45 8.14
C LEU A 438 -8.62 4.21 9.02
N LYS A 439 -9.70 3.46 9.19
CA LYS A 439 -9.78 2.23 10.00
C LYS A 439 -10.38 1.09 9.23
N TRP A 440 -10.05 -0.13 9.63
CA TRP A 440 -10.60 -1.37 9.09
C TRP A 440 -10.63 -2.44 10.17
N ASP A 441 -11.41 -3.49 9.92
CA ASP A 441 -11.45 -4.67 10.77
C ASP A 441 -10.61 -5.77 10.10
N PRO A 442 -9.79 -6.52 10.87
CA PRO A 442 -8.91 -7.54 10.30
C PRO A 442 -9.71 -8.68 9.67
N PRO A 443 -9.22 -9.28 8.57
CA PRO A 443 -9.84 -10.48 8.01
C PRO A 443 -9.79 -11.65 9.01
N VAL A 444 -10.72 -12.60 8.85
CA VAL A 444 -10.56 -13.94 9.42
C VAL A 444 -9.46 -14.71 8.67
N ALA A 445 -8.99 -15.81 9.25
CA ALA A 445 -7.96 -16.64 8.62
C ALA A 445 -8.36 -17.12 7.22
N ALA A 446 -7.37 -17.24 6.34
CA ALA A 446 -7.50 -17.84 5.02
C ALA A 446 -7.70 -19.37 5.11
N SER A 447 -7.90 -20.04 3.97
CA SER A 447 -8.29 -21.46 3.91
C SER A 447 -7.23 -22.45 4.40
N ASP A 448 -5.97 -22.01 4.48
CA ASP A 448 -4.81 -22.70 5.04
C ASP A 448 -4.62 -22.44 6.55
N GLY A 449 -5.32 -21.43 7.09
CA GLY A 449 -5.23 -20.98 8.48
C GLY A 449 -4.40 -19.71 8.69
N ASP A 450 -3.86 -19.11 7.63
CA ASP A 450 -2.99 -17.94 7.78
C ASP A 450 -3.76 -16.62 7.99
N LEU A 451 -3.16 -15.73 8.78
CA LEU A 451 -3.74 -14.45 9.20
C LEU A 451 -3.03 -13.29 8.50
N ALA A 452 -3.75 -12.20 8.27
CA ALA A 452 -3.13 -10.94 7.90
C ALA A 452 -2.17 -10.45 9.00
N VAL A 453 -0.91 -10.18 8.64
CA VAL A 453 0.15 -9.69 9.54
C VAL A 453 0.57 -8.26 9.24
N LYS A 454 0.31 -7.75 8.03
CA LYS A 454 0.48 -6.34 7.65
C LYS A 454 -0.66 -5.91 6.73
N TYR A 455 -0.78 -4.61 6.51
CA TYR A 455 -1.72 -4.02 5.56
C TYR A 455 -1.00 -3.03 4.65
N VAL A 456 -1.34 -3.02 3.37
CA VAL A 456 -0.89 -2.00 2.42
C VAL A 456 -2.03 -1.01 2.21
N ILE A 457 -1.76 0.26 2.45
CA ILE A 457 -2.71 1.35 2.24
C ILE A 457 -2.27 2.08 0.98
N TYR A 458 -3.19 2.21 0.02
CA TYR A 458 -2.97 2.93 -1.22
C TYR A 458 -3.85 4.17 -1.31
N ALA A 459 -3.42 5.12 -2.13
CA ALA A 459 -4.17 6.34 -2.43
C ALA A 459 -4.20 6.60 -3.95
N PHE A 460 -5.41 6.80 -4.50
CA PHE A 460 -5.66 6.96 -5.94
C PHE A 460 -6.54 8.16 -6.23
N ALA A 461 -6.28 8.85 -7.34
CA ALA A 461 -7.09 9.98 -7.78
C ALA A 461 -8.47 9.55 -8.30
N ASN A 462 -8.54 8.42 -9.02
CA ASN A 462 -9.78 7.88 -9.57
C ASN A 462 -9.95 6.40 -9.20
N GLN A 463 -11.20 5.97 -8.98
CA GLN A 463 -11.51 4.56 -8.73
C GLN A 463 -11.07 3.62 -9.88
N ALA A 464 -11.14 4.12 -11.11
CA ALA A 464 -10.77 3.37 -12.32
C ALA A 464 -9.25 3.06 -12.40
N ASP A 465 -8.43 3.77 -11.63
CA ASP A 465 -6.97 3.56 -11.60
C ASP A 465 -6.61 2.32 -10.75
N ILE A 466 -7.47 1.92 -9.81
CA ILE A 466 -7.17 0.92 -8.77
C ILE A 466 -6.79 -0.46 -9.34
N PRO A 467 -7.53 -1.05 -10.31
CA PRO A 467 -7.16 -2.34 -10.88
C PRO A 467 -5.84 -2.30 -11.68
N ASN A 468 -5.49 -1.13 -12.22
CA ASN A 468 -4.40 -0.96 -13.17
C ASN A 468 -3.09 -0.53 -12.50
N LEU A 469 -3.17 0.27 -11.42
CA LEU A 469 -2.02 0.90 -10.75
C LEU A 469 -1.74 0.34 -9.35
N LYS A 470 -2.39 -0.75 -8.90
CA LYS A 470 -2.03 -1.42 -7.62
C LYS A 470 -0.57 -1.91 -7.58
N GLN A 471 0.02 -2.23 -8.73
CA GLN A 471 1.43 -2.68 -8.81
C GLN A 471 2.44 -1.51 -8.91
N ASP A 472 1.96 -0.26 -8.94
CA ASP A 472 2.78 0.95 -8.95
C ASP A 472 3.07 1.41 -7.51
N GLY A 473 4.35 1.36 -7.10
CA GLY A 473 4.79 1.79 -5.78
C GLY A 473 4.46 3.25 -5.46
N THR A 474 4.25 4.11 -6.47
CA THR A 474 3.85 5.51 -6.24
C THR A 474 2.44 5.66 -5.65
N LYS A 475 1.64 4.58 -5.64
CA LYS A 475 0.29 4.55 -5.03
C LYS A 475 0.32 4.08 -3.57
N VAL A 476 1.42 3.48 -3.11
CA VAL A 476 1.55 3.02 -1.72
C VAL A 476 1.72 4.23 -0.79
N LEU A 477 0.73 4.43 0.08
CA LEU A 477 0.72 5.47 1.09
C LEU A 477 1.44 5.01 2.36
N ASP A 478 1.10 3.81 2.85
CA ASP A 478 1.77 3.18 3.98
C ASP A 478 1.69 1.64 3.96
N ILE A 479 2.58 0.99 4.71
CA ILE A 479 2.61 -0.47 4.95
C ILE A 479 2.78 -0.65 6.46
N ILE A 480 1.74 -1.12 7.15
CA ILE A 480 1.71 -1.12 8.63
C ILE A 480 1.18 -2.43 9.22
N ASN A 481 1.68 -2.79 10.41
CA ASN A 481 1.09 -3.82 11.26
C ASN A 481 0.16 -3.17 12.30
N ALA A 482 -0.94 -2.60 11.80
CA ALA A 482 -2.01 -1.98 12.59
C ALA A 482 -3.29 -1.91 11.75
N THR A 483 -4.46 -1.86 12.39
CA THR A 483 -5.77 -1.81 11.71
C THR A 483 -6.32 -0.40 11.50
N GLN A 484 -5.43 0.61 11.60
CA GLN A 484 -5.78 2.01 11.39
C GLN A 484 -4.56 2.85 10.98
N LEU A 485 -4.78 3.87 10.16
CA LEU A 485 -3.79 4.86 9.74
C LEU A 485 -4.34 6.28 9.95
N ALA A 486 -3.62 7.10 10.71
CA ALA A 486 -3.93 8.52 10.83
C ALA A 486 -3.40 9.28 9.61
N LEU A 487 -4.29 9.95 8.87
CA LEU A 487 -3.94 10.74 7.71
C LEU A 487 -3.69 12.20 8.08
N THR A 488 -2.71 12.81 7.45
CA THR A 488 -2.48 14.26 7.49
C THR A 488 -3.52 14.98 6.63
N THR A 489 -3.80 16.24 6.94
CA THR A 489 -4.67 17.11 6.13
C THR A 489 -4.28 17.09 4.65
N ALA A 490 -2.98 17.19 4.34
CA ALA A 490 -2.49 17.14 2.97
C ALA A 490 -2.74 15.80 2.24
N GLN A 491 -2.82 14.66 2.96
CA GLN A 491 -3.18 13.37 2.37
C GLN A 491 -4.70 13.24 2.13
N LEU A 492 -5.53 13.93 2.92
CA LEU A 492 -6.99 13.97 2.77
C LEU A 492 -7.46 14.98 1.69
N GLU A 493 -6.70 16.06 1.49
CA GLU A 493 -6.96 17.14 0.52
C GLU A 493 -6.25 16.94 -0.82
N ALA A 494 -5.29 16.00 -0.90
CA ALA A 494 -4.71 15.58 -2.17
C ALA A 494 -5.82 15.13 -3.13
N PRO A 495 -5.62 15.18 -4.46
CA PRO A 495 -6.58 14.66 -5.43
C PRO A 495 -6.88 13.15 -5.26
N ASN A 496 -6.15 12.46 -4.37
CA ASN A 496 -6.28 11.05 -4.02
C ASN A 496 -7.55 10.76 -3.19
N ASN A 497 -8.72 10.93 -3.79
CA ASN A 497 -9.99 10.75 -3.09
C ASN A 497 -10.34 9.30 -2.75
N TYR A 498 -9.66 8.31 -3.35
CA TYR A 498 -9.93 6.89 -3.18
C TYR A 498 -8.79 6.18 -2.44
N PHE A 499 -9.14 5.50 -1.36
CA PHE A 499 -8.20 4.70 -0.56
C PHE A 499 -8.53 3.21 -0.73
N LEU A 500 -7.50 2.40 -0.99
CA LEU A 500 -7.59 0.95 -0.97
C LEU A 500 -6.78 0.43 0.23
N VAL A 501 -7.35 -0.49 1.01
CA VAL A 501 -6.60 -1.26 2.01
C VAL A 501 -6.62 -2.73 1.63
N THR A 502 -5.44 -3.35 1.61
CA THR A 502 -5.25 -4.79 1.38
C THR A 502 -4.50 -5.41 2.55
N ALA A 503 -4.62 -6.73 2.70
CA ALA A 503 -3.88 -7.51 3.68
C ALA A 503 -2.65 -8.18 3.08
N LEU A 504 -1.58 -8.33 3.87
CA LEU A 504 -0.44 -9.22 3.61
C LEU A 504 -0.39 -10.32 4.66
N ASP A 505 -0.10 -11.55 4.24
CA ASP A 505 0.21 -12.69 5.13
C ASP A 505 1.72 -12.80 5.44
N LYS A 506 2.13 -13.89 6.09
CA LYS A 506 3.55 -14.15 6.46
C LYS A 506 4.45 -14.46 5.27
N ASN A 507 3.89 -14.70 4.09
CA ASN A 507 4.62 -14.82 2.83
C ASN A 507 4.59 -13.51 2.03
N ASN A 508 4.02 -12.43 2.58
CA ASN A 508 3.73 -11.20 1.84
C ASN A 508 2.89 -11.44 0.56
N ASN A 509 2.10 -12.53 0.47
CA ASN A 509 1.04 -12.58 -0.54
C ASN A 509 0.00 -11.54 -0.16
N GLU A 510 -0.65 -10.94 -1.15
CA GLU A 510 -1.58 -9.84 -0.93
C GLU A 510 -3.01 -10.23 -1.28
N SER A 511 -3.96 -9.73 -0.47
CA SER A 511 -5.38 -9.85 -0.76
C SER A 511 -5.74 -9.16 -2.08
N ALA A 512 -6.92 -9.47 -2.63
CA ALA A 512 -7.36 -8.97 -3.93
C ALA A 512 -7.79 -7.48 -3.89
N ASN A 513 -8.75 -7.08 -4.73
CA ASN A 513 -9.20 -5.69 -4.89
C ASN A 513 -10.73 -5.56 -4.72
N ILE A 514 -11.39 -6.50 -4.03
CA ILE A 514 -12.83 -6.71 -4.23
C ILE A 514 -13.69 -5.79 -3.34
N THR A 515 -13.29 -5.61 -2.08
CA THR A 515 -14.07 -4.87 -1.06
C THR A 515 -13.32 -3.69 -0.46
N GLY A 516 -12.08 -3.45 -0.90
CA GLY A 516 -11.11 -2.63 -0.18
C GLY A 516 -11.21 -1.10 -0.34
N VAL A 517 -12.16 -0.59 -1.15
CA VAL A 517 -12.13 0.80 -1.65
C VAL A 517 -13.13 1.70 -0.92
N ILE A 518 -12.64 2.81 -0.34
CA ILE A 518 -13.46 3.88 0.24
C ILE A 518 -13.08 5.26 -0.34
N THR A 519 -14.03 6.18 -0.40
CA THR A 519 -13.77 7.60 -0.69
C THR A 519 -13.77 8.47 0.54
N ASN A 520 -12.85 9.44 0.62
CA ASN A 520 -12.98 10.58 1.54
C ASN A 520 -14.02 11.62 1.06
N ASN A 521 -14.45 11.53 -0.20
CA ASN A 521 -15.51 12.38 -0.74
C ASN A 521 -16.83 12.11 -0.01
N GLN A 522 -17.33 13.14 0.67
CA GLN A 522 -18.65 13.14 1.28
C GLN A 522 -19.70 13.09 0.17
N ALA A 523 -20.54 12.05 0.16
CA ALA A 523 -21.56 11.90 -0.88
C ALA A 523 -22.58 13.05 -0.80
N ALA A 524 -22.86 13.68 -1.94
CA ALA A 524 -23.88 14.73 -2.05
C ALA A 524 -25.23 14.19 -1.52
N PRO A 525 -25.96 14.93 -0.66
CA PRO A 525 -27.28 14.52 -0.21
C PRO A 525 -28.26 14.35 -1.37
N ILE A 526 -29.11 13.32 -1.30
CA ILE A 526 -30.13 13.03 -2.30
C ILE A 526 -31.42 13.72 -1.85
N ALA A 527 -31.76 14.84 -2.49
CA ALA A 527 -33.02 15.55 -2.26
C ALA A 527 -34.23 14.66 -2.61
N LEU A 528 -35.19 14.50 -1.69
CA LEU A 528 -36.35 13.61 -1.84
C LEU A 528 -37.67 14.39 -1.99
N THR A 529 -37.93 15.36 -1.10
CA THR A 529 -39.13 16.20 -1.16
C THR A 529 -38.76 17.67 -0.94
N PRO A 530 -39.40 18.63 -1.63
CA PRO A 530 -40.24 18.45 -2.83
C PRO A 530 -39.47 17.85 -4.00
N THR A 531 -40.17 17.18 -4.91
CA THR A 531 -39.59 16.59 -6.13
C THR A 531 -39.33 17.64 -7.22
N SER A 532 -38.49 17.31 -8.20
CA SER A 532 -38.09 18.27 -9.25
C SER A 532 -39.26 18.66 -10.15
N GLY A 533 -39.58 19.96 -10.18
CA GLY A 533 -40.74 20.51 -10.88
C GLY A 533 -42.06 20.33 -10.14
N GLU A 534 -42.07 20.01 -8.85
CA GLU A 534 -43.31 19.79 -8.10
C GLU A 534 -44.11 21.08 -7.93
N PHE A 535 -45.39 21.06 -8.34
CA PHE A 535 -46.33 22.17 -8.17
C PHE A 535 -47.32 21.88 -7.04
N TYR A 536 -47.92 22.94 -6.48
CA TYR A 536 -48.88 22.89 -5.38
C TYR A 536 -48.33 22.33 -4.05
N VAL A 537 -47.01 22.43 -3.84
CA VAL A 537 -46.37 22.00 -2.59
C VAL A 537 -47.05 22.67 -1.40
N THR A 538 -47.43 21.87 -0.40
CA THR A 538 -48.13 22.38 0.78
C THR A 538 -47.26 23.33 1.58
N THR A 539 -47.87 24.38 2.12
CA THR A 539 -47.26 25.24 3.14
C THR A 539 -47.71 24.77 4.54
N PRO A 540 -46.81 24.60 5.53
CA PRO A 540 -45.36 24.81 5.44
C PRO A 540 -44.66 23.76 4.57
N VAL A 541 -43.58 24.16 3.88
CA VAL A 541 -42.86 23.29 2.94
C VAL A 541 -41.96 22.35 3.74
N ASN A 542 -42.13 21.03 3.56
CA ASN A 542 -41.33 20.02 4.23
C ASN A 542 -40.30 19.43 3.27
N PHE A 543 -39.05 19.80 3.52
CA PHE A 543 -37.91 19.24 2.81
C PHE A 543 -37.46 17.95 3.48
N THR A 544 -37.18 16.94 2.68
CA THR A 544 -36.53 15.69 3.13
C THR A 544 -35.43 15.31 2.14
N TRP A 545 -34.40 14.64 2.65
CA TRP A 545 -33.32 14.10 1.84
C TRP A 545 -32.84 12.76 2.39
N ASP A 546 -32.08 12.02 1.58
CA ASP A 546 -31.25 10.93 2.08
C ASP A 546 -29.76 11.28 1.96
N SER A 547 -28.93 10.53 2.68
CA SER A 547 -27.47 10.67 2.70
C SER A 547 -26.87 9.43 3.34
N THR A 548 -25.78 8.93 2.78
CA THR A 548 -24.98 7.83 3.36
C THR A 548 -24.15 8.27 4.57
N VAL A 549 -24.12 9.58 4.87
CA VAL A 549 -23.34 10.17 5.97
C VAL A 549 -24.21 10.29 7.20
N SER A 550 -23.82 9.69 8.32
CA SER A 550 -24.64 9.62 9.54
C SER A 550 -24.36 10.74 10.56
N SER A 551 -23.22 11.44 10.45
CA SER A 551 -22.73 12.39 11.46
C SER A 551 -22.41 13.79 10.91
N ALA A 552 -23.13 14.22 9.86
CA ALA A 552 -22.92 15.51 9.22
C ALA A 552 -23.87 16.60 9.76
N ASP A 553 -23.38 17.85 9.79
CA ASP A 553 -24.26 19.02 9.77
C ASP A 553 -24.76 19.21 8.34
N TYR A 554 -26.07 19.26 8.16
CA TYR A 554 -26.65 19.62 6.87
C TYR A 554 -26.89 21.13 6.81
N ARG A 555 -26.99 21.68 5.61
CA ARG A 555 -27.56 23.02 5.40
C ARG A 555 -28.50 22.98 4.22
N ILE A 556 -29.67 23.56 4.40
CA ILE A 556 -30.62 23.77 3.31
C ILE A 556 -30.48 25.20 2.79
N GLN A 557 -30.45 25.32 1.46
CA GLN A 557 -30.54 26.60 0.77
C GLN A 557 -31.76 26.60 -0.13
N VAL A 558 -32.55 27.67 -0.11
CA VAL A 558 -33.71 27.88 -1.00
C VAL A 558 -33.57 29.25 -1.68
N SER A 559 -33.67 29.27 -3.00
CA SER A 559 -33.48 30.46 -3.85
C SER A 559 -34.64 30.62 -4.84
N LYS A 560 -34.93 31.84 -5.30
CA LYS A 560 -35.88 32.08 -6.42
C LYS A 560 -35.26 31.83 -7.80
N SER A 561 -33.96 31.53 -7.86
CA SER A 561 -33.22 31.31 -9.10
C SER A 561 -32.18 30.20 -8.94
N SER A 562 -32.01 29.39 -9.99
CA SER A 562 -30.90 28.44 -10.12
C SER A 562 -29.58 29.09 -10.56
N ALA A 563 -29.60 30.37 -10.98
CA ALA A 563 -28.41 31.09 -11.39
C ALA A 563 -27.53 31.45 -10.17
N GLY A 564 -26.22 31.25 -10.28
CA GLY A 564 -25.26 31.47 -9.19
C GLY A 564 -25.14 30.30 -8.20
N TRP A 565 -25.65 29.12 -8.56
CA TRP A 565 -25.34 27.87 -7.87
C TRP A 565 -24.10 27.18 -8.47
N ASN A 566 -23.25 26.62 -7.61
CA ASN A 566 -22.25 25.61 -7.99
C ASN A 566 -22.20 24.48 -6.93
N ASP A 567 -21.49 23.39 -7.25
CA ASP A 567 -21.37 22.18 -6.42
C ASP A 567 -20.49 22.33 -5.16
N THR A 568 -19.67 23.38 -5.10
CA THR A 568 -18.67 23.68 -4.07
C THR A 568 -19.20 24.68 -3.02
N ASP A 569 -19.92 25.71 -3.46
CA ASP A 569 -20.34 26.85 -2.67
C ASP A 569 -21.87 26.98 -2.51
N GLY A 570 -22.66 26.19 -3.25
CA GLY A 570 -24.12 26.34 -3.33
C GLY A 570 -24.53 27.66 -3.99
N PHE A 571 -25.63 28.26 -3.55
CA PHE A 571 -26.19 29.52 -4.12
C PHE A 571 -25.47 30.79 -3.63
N THR A 572 -24.13 30.85 -3.70
CA THR A 572 -23.36 31.91 -3.01
C THR A 572 -22.32 32.65 -3.86
N THR A 573 -22.32 32.52 -5.19
CA THR A 573 -21.31 33.14 -6.09
C THR A 573 -21.46 34.67 -6.28
N SER A 574 -21.81 35.40 -5.22
CA SER A 574 -21.99 36.86 -5.18
C SER A 574 -21.31 37.41 -3.92
N THR A 575 -20.61 38.54 -4.04
CA THR A 575 -19.99 39.26 -2.91
C THR A 575 -21.01 39.82 -1.90
N SER A 576 -22.31 39.69 -2.19
CA SER A 576 -23.40 39.71 -1.20
C SER A 576 -24.31 38.49 -1.46
N PRO A 577 -24.19 37.39 -0.69
CA PRO A 577 -24.98 36.17 -0.91
C PRO A 577 -26.45 36.29 -0.46
N ASN A 578 -26.82 37.38 0.23
CA ASN A 578 -28.11 37.53 0.91
C ASN A 578 -29.26 38.04 0.02
N SER A 579 -29.02 38.44 -1.24
CA SER A 579 -30.02 39.14 -2.06
C SER A 579 -31.00 38.22 -2.81
N ASN A 580 -30.64 36.96 -3.04
CA ASN A 580 -31.42 36.01 -3.86
C ASN A 580 -31.88 34.75 -3.11
N VAL A 581 -31.29 34.47 -1.95
CA VAL A 581 -31.52 33.26 -1.14
C VAL A 581 -32.51 33.58 -0.02
N VAL A 582 -33.56 32.78 0.06
CA VAL A 582 -34.72 32.97 0.96
C VAL A 582 -34.61 32.14 2.24
N VAL A 583 -33.94 30.99 2.17
CA VAL A 583 -33.57 30.16 3.32
C VAL A 583 -32.10 29.77 3.17
N ASN A 584 -31.30 29.89 4.22
CA ASN A 584 -29.89 29.46 4.25
C ASN A 584 -29.57 28.93 5.65
N ASP A 585 -30.20 27.83 6.02
CA ASP A 585 -30.32 27.37 7.41
C ASP A 585 -29.57 26.06 7.66
N VAL A 586 -29.07 25.87 8.88
CA VAL A 586 -28.28 24.70 9.27
C VAL A 586 -29.16 23.69 10.01
N VAL A 587 -29.09 22.43 9.59
CA VAL A 587 -29.93 21.33 10.08
C VAL A 587 -29.02 20.23 10.61
N ASN A 588 -28.83 20.20 11.92
CA ASN A 588 -27.89 19.27 12.55
C ASN A 588 -28.51 17.87 12.62
N THR A 589 -27.86 16.88 11.99
CA THR A 589 -28.15 15.43 11.99
C THR A 589 -29.55 14.95 11.56
N VAL A 590 -30.56 15.80 11.51
CA VAL A 590 -31.92 15.45 11.06
C VAL A 590 -32.02 15.64 9.54
N LYS A 591 -32.43 14.60 8.82
CA LYS A 591 -32.58 14.60 7.34
C LYS A 591 -33.87 15.29 6.83
N THR A 592 -34.40 16.24 7.59
CA THR A 592 -35.69 16.91 7.30
C THR A 592 -35.67 18.37 7.75
N TYR A 593 -36.32 19.27 7.02
CA TYR A 593 -36.47 20.67 7.39
C TYR A 593 -37.85 21.23 7.02
N THR A 594 -38.47 22.00 7.91
CA THR A 594 -39.79 22.62 7.67
C THR A 594 -39.63 24.14 7.50
N TRP A 595 -39.85 24.61 6.27
CA TRP A 595 -39.82 26.05 5.95
C TRP A 595 -41.21 26.68 6.15
N ASN A 596 -41.27 27.62 7.09
CA ASN A 596 -42.49 28.29 7.52
C ASN A 596 -42.19 29.74 8.00
N GLN A 597 -43.24 30.48 8.35
CA GLN A 597 -43.15 31.89 8.79
C GLN A 597 -42.56 32.06 10.22
N THR A 598 -42.45 30.98 11.01
CA THR A 598 -42.03 31.06 12.43
C THR A 598 -40.52 30.90 12.64
N ASN A 599 -39.74 30.58 11.60
CA ASN A 599 -38.29 30.45 11.72
C ASN A 599 -37.59 31.80 11.43
N ALA A 600 -36.75 32.25 12.37
CA ALA A 600 -35.99 33.50 12.26
C ALA A 600 -34.85 33.48 11.22
N GLN A 601 -34.47 32.31 10.69
CA GLN A 601 -33.44 32.15 9.63
C GLN A 601 -34.02 32.25 8.20
N VAL A 602 -35.30 32.64 8.09
CA VAL A 602 -36.06 32.68 6.83
C VAL A 602 -36.34 34.14 6.46
N PHE A 603 -35.95 34.56 5.26
CA PHE A 603 -36.15 35.94 4.79
C PHE A 603 -37.63 36.21 4.43
N GLU A 604 -38.30 35.24 3.80
CA GLU A 604 -39.74 35.29 3.50
C GLU A 604 -40.38 33.90 3.68
N ALA A 605 -41.65 33.89 4.09
CA ALA A 605 -42.44 32.66 4.10
C ALA A 605 -42.67 32.15 2.66
N PRO A 606 -42.92 30.84 2.45
CA PRO A 606 -43.15 30.30 1.11
C PRO A 606 -44.32 30.99 0.41
N LEU A 607 -44.04 31.68 -0.70
CA LEU A 607 -45.06 32.37 -1.48
C LEU A 607 -45.72 31.41 -2.47
N GLY A 608 -47.04 31.38 -2.46
CA GLY A 608 -47.83 30.62 -3.42
C GLY A 608 -47.57 31.05 -4.86
N GLY A 609 -47.57 30.09 -5.78
CA GLY A 609 -47.36 30.31 -7.21
C GLY A 609 -45.95 30.77 -7.60
N THR A 610 -45.03 30.97 -6.64
CA THR A 610 -43.64 31.33 -6.91
C THR A 610 -42.79 30.05 -7.03
N THR A 611 -42.04 29.91 -8.13
CA THR A 611 -41.07 28.82 -8.26
C THR A 611 -39.80 29.13 -7.48
N TYR A 612 -39.39 28.18 -6.65
CA TYR A 612 -38.15 28.17 -5.90
C TYR A 612 -37.27 27.00 -6.33
N TYR A 613 -36.00 27.05 -5.96
CA TYR A 613 -34.99 26.02 -6.14
C TYR A 613 -34.36 25.74 -4.78
N TYR A 614 -34.22 24.48 -4.38
CA TYR A 614 -33.50 24.12 -3.15
C TYR A 614 -32.31 23.20 -3.40
N SER A 615 -31.32 23.28 -2.52
CA SER A 615 -30.13 22.42 -2.49
C SER A 615 -29.81 22.08 -1.04
N ILE A 616 -29.37 20.84 -0.81
CA ILE A 616 -28.93 20.36 0.50
C ILE A 616 -27.41 20.15 0.47
N ARG A 617 -26.72 20.82 1.38
CA ARG A 617 -25.30 20.64 1.70
C ARG A 617 -25.14 19.57 2.77
N SER A 618 -24.20 18.65 2.61
CA SER A 618 -23.54 17.99 3.75
C SER A 618 -22.24 18.71 4.10
N TYR A 619 -21.94 18.82 5.39
CA TYR A 619 -20.65 19.28 5.89
C TYR A 619 -19.89 18.14 6.57
N SER A 620 -18.58 18.10 6.37
CA SER A 620 -17.68 17.25 7.15
C SER A 620 -16.85 18.12 8.08
N PRO A 621 -17.14 18.13 9.41
CA PRO A 621 -16.29 18.81 10.40
C PRO A 621 -14.86 18.27 10.43
N ALA A 622 -14.63 17.03 9.98
CA ALA A 622 -13.31 16.39 9.98
C ALA A 622 -12.38 16.90 8.86
N THR A 623 -12.94 17.27 7.70
CA THR A 623 -12.19 17.74 6.53
C THR A 623 -12.39 19.24 6.24
N GLY A 624 -13.36 19.89 6.89
CA GLY A 624 -13.76 21.26 6.58
C GLY A 624 -14.48 21.42 5.24
N THR A 625 -14.72 20.34 4.49
CA THR A 625 -15.29 20.37 3.14
C THR A 625 -16.81 20.27 3.13
N SER A 626 -17.41 20.72 2.03
CA SER A 626 -18.85 20.76 1.78
C SER A 626 -19.18 20.03 0.49
N THR A 627 -20.36 19.42 0.40
CA THR A 627 -20.87 18.88 -0.87
C THR A 627 -22.36 19.15 -0.99
N TYR A 628 -22.77 19.74 -2.12
CA TYR A 628 -24.14 20.19 -2.35
C TYR A 628 -24.90 19.29 -3.32
N SER A 629 -26.17 19.03 -3.03
CA SER A 629 -27.10 18.43 -4.00
C SER A 629 -27.33 19.39 -5.17
N ALA A 630 -27.58 18.88 -6.37
CA ALA A 630 -28.05 19.71 -7.49
C ALA A 630 -29.35 20.46 -7.12
N PRO A 631 -29.61 21.66 -7.67
CA PRO A 631 -30.83 22.41 -7.39
C PRO A 631 -32.11 21.70 -7.86
N VAL A 632 -33.06 21.51 -6.96
CA VAL A 632 -34.37 20.92 -7.24
C VAL A 632 -35.43 22.03 -7.23
N SER A 633 -36.17 22.18 -8.33
CA SER A 633 -37.21 23.21 -8.46
C SER A 633 -38.55 22.76 -7.90
N PHE A 634 -39.34 23.69 -7.33
CA PHE A 634 -40.70 23.42 -6.83
C PHE A 634 -41.51 24.73 -6.71
N THR A 635 -42.83 24.63 -6.61
CA THR A 635 -43.75 25.78 -6.48
C THR A 635 -44.79 25.54 -5.38
N PRO A 636 -44.76 26.29 -4.26
CA PRO A 636 -45.78 26.22 -3.21
C PRO A 636 -47.18 26.65 -3.70
N LYS A 637 -48.23 26.13 -3.06
CA LYS A 637 -49.62 26.57 -3.29
C LYS A 637 -49.94 27.89 -2.58
N SER A 638 -50.86 28.68 -3.12
CA SER A 638 -51.35 29.91 -2.47
C SER A 638 -52.20 29.64 -1.22
N ALA A 639 -52.18 30.61 -0.30
CA ALA A 639 -52.94 30.55 0.95
C ALA A 639 -54.45 30.46 0.69
N GLY A 640 -55.11 29.50 1.33
CA GLY A 640 -56.53 29.22 1.09
C GLY A 640 -56.83 28.51 -0.23
N CYS A 641 -55.81 28.10 -1.00
CA CYS A 641 -55.98 27.16 -2.10
C CYS A 641 -56.16 25.73 -1.54
N THR A 642 -57.37 25.21 -1.71
CA THR A 642 -57.75 23.82 -1.41
C THR A 642 -58.10 23.14 -2.72
N VAL A 643 -57.20 22.27 -3.21
CA VAL A 643 -57.40 21.53 -4.47
C VAL A 643 -58.58 20.55 -4.30
N PRO A 644 -59.66 20.67 -5.09
CA PRO A 644 -60.68 19.65 -5.19
C PRO A 644 -60.30 18.66 -6.30
N GLY A 645 -59.45 17.69 -5.95
CA GLY A 645 -59.13 16.55 -6.83
C GLY A 645 -58.12 16.80 -7.96
N THR A 646 -57.68 15.69 -8.54
CA THR A 646 -56.54 15.48 -9.45
C THR A 646 -56.67 16.05 -10.87
N THR A 647 -57.42 17.14 -11.09
CA THR A 647 -57.68 17.70 -12.43
C THR A 647 -57.26 19.15 -12.54
N SER A 648 -56.09 19.39 -13.13
CA SER A 648 -55.70 20.70 -13.67
C SER A 648 -56.58 21.04 -14.89
N ILE A 649 -57.23 22.20 -14.86
CA ILE A 649 -57.99 22.70 -16.01
C ILE A 649 -57.01 23.47 -16.89
N ILE A 650 -56.69 22.93 -18.06
CA ILE A 650 -55.83 23.58 -19.06
C ILE A 650 -56.72 24.03 -20.23
N VAL A 651 -56.60 25.29 -20.62
CA VAL A 651 -57.21 25.83 -21.85
C VAL A 651 -56.06 26.22 -22.77
N ASP A 652 -55.91 25.48 -23.86
CA ASP A 652 -54.83 25.70 -24.83
C ASP A 652 -55.19 26.85 -25.81
N ASN A 653 -54.21 27.39 -26.54
CA ASN A 653 -54.47 28.46 -27.51
C ASN A 653 -55.37 28.03 -28.67
N LEU A 654 -55.49 26.72 -28.93
CA LEU A 654 -56.47 26.16 -29.87
C LEU A 654 -57.93 26.34 -29.40
N ASN A 655 -58.14 26.60 -28.10
CA ASN A 655 -59.45 26.86 -27.50
C ASN A 655 -59.66 28.34 -27.14
N ALA A 656 -58.71 29.22 -27.49
CA ALA A 656 -58.86 30.66 -27.27
C ALA A 656 -59.78 31.29 -28.33
N THR A 657 -60.65 32.19 -27.90
CA THR A 657 -61.37 33.10 -28.81
C THR A 657 -60.46 34.27 -29.15
N LEU A 658 -60.11 34.42 -30.42
CA LEU A 658 -59.11 35.39 -30.87
C LEU A 658 -59.75 36.61 -31.53
N VAL A 659 -59.27 37.80 -31.18
CA VAL A 659 -59.54 39.06 -31.90
C VAL A 659 -58.29 39.49 -32.64
N GLY A 660 -58.45 39.78 -33.93
CA GLY A 660 -57.35 40.11 -34.85
C GLY A 660 -56.62 38.88 -35.42
N THR A 661 -55.66 39.11 -36.32
CA THR A 661 -54.86 38.05 -36.94
C THR A 661 -53.70 37.64 -36.06
N TRP A 662 -53.58 36.34 -35.77
CA TRP A 662 -52.53 35.74 -34.95
C TRP A 662 -51.74 34.69 -35.75
N THR A 663 -50.42 34.66 -35.56
CA THR A 663 -49.53 33.72 -36.24
C THR A 663 -49.28 32.52 -35.33
N ALA A 664 -49.74 31.33 -35.74
CA ALA A 664 -49.46 30.08 -35.05
C ALA A 664 -48.08 29.52 -35.45
N THR A 665 -47.29 29.04 -34.49
CA THR A 665 -46.01 28.39 -34.77
C THR A 665 -45.57 27.44 -33.65
N SER A 666 -44.56 26.63 -33.93
CA SER A 666 -43.86 25.71 -33.01
C SER A 666 -42.33 25.81 -33.19
N ALA A 667 -41.86 26.91 -33.79
CA ALA A 667 -40.44 27.16 -34.13
C ALA A 667 -39.51 27.25 -32.92
N THR A 668 -40.08 27.62 -31.78
CA THR A 668 -39.53 27.25 -30.49
C THR A 668 -40.67 26.50 -29.77
N ALA A 669 -40.47 25.97 -28.57
CA ALA A 669 -41.42 25.04 -27.97
C ALA A 669 -42.05 25.65 -26.67
N GLY A 670 -42.97 25.08 -25.89
CA GLY A 670 -43.30 25.52 -24.50
C GLY A 670 -44.77 25.80 -24.27
N TYR A 671 -45.49 25.82 -25.38
CA TYR A 671 -46.91 25.61 -25.45
C TYR A 671 -47.35 24.30 -24.77
N ILE A 672 -48.64 24.21 -24.47
CA ILE A 672 -49.31 22.93 -24.26
C ILE A 672 -49.97 22.57 -25.60
N GLY A 673 -50.36 21.32 -25.82
CA GLY A 673 -50.93 20.92 -27.12
C GLY A 673 -49.88 20.93 -28.25
N SER A 674 -50.14 21.65 -29.34
CA SER A 674 -49.42 21.48 -30.63
C SER A 674 -48.65 22.69 -31.16
N ASN A 675 -48.97 23.91 -30.73
CA ASN A 675 -48.34 25.16 -31.17
C ASN A 675 -48.60 26.27 -30.15
N TYR A 676 -48.14 27.49 -30.41
CA TYR A 676 -48.64 28.71 -29.78
C TYR A 676 -48.96 29.75 -30.85
N ILE A 677 -49.65 30.81 -30.43
CA ILE A 677 -49.89 32.01 -31.22
C ILE A 677 -49.03 33.19 -30.77
N HIS A 678 -48.66 34.06 -31.70
CA HIS A 678 -48.11 35.39 -31.43
C HIS A 678 -48.74 36.46 -32.33
N ASP A 679 -48.66 37.71 -31.89
CA ASP A 679 -49.16 38.89 -32.61
C ASP A 679 -48.26 39.30 -33.81
N ASP A 680 -47.07 38.70 -33.91
CA ASP A 680 -46.03 39.02 -34.89
C ASP A 680 -45.51 40.46 -34.76
N ASP A 681 -45.57 41.01 -33.55
CA ASP A 681 -45.26 42.41 -33.22
C ASP A 681 -46.17 43.45 -33.91
N THR A 682 -47.27 43.01 -34.53
CA THR A 682 -48.21 43.87 -35.29
C THR A 682 -49.49 44.17 -34.52
N ALA A 683 -50.03 45.39 -34.70
CA ALA A 683 -51.32 45.84 -34.13
C ALA A 683 -51.46 45.61 -32.61
N LYS A 684 -50.43 46.01 -31.86
CA LYS A 684 -50.36 45.91 -30.40
C LYS A 684 -51.52 46.66 -29.74
N GLY A 685 -52.13 46.06 -28.72
CA GLY A 685 -53.24 46.65 -27.97
C GLY A 685 -54.61 46.56 -28.65
N THR A 686 -54.72 46.07 -29.89
CA THR A 686 -56.02 45.85 -30.57
C THR A 686 -56.34 44.37 -30.81
N LYS A 687 -55.39 43.46 -30.53
CA LYS A 687 -55.60 42.00 -30.53
C LYS A 687 -55.81 41.49 -29.11
N THR A 688 -56.68 40.49 -28.95
CA THR A 688 -56.87 39.75 -27.69
C THR A 688 -56.96 38.25 -27.95
N ALA A 689 -56.66 37.47 -26.92
CA ALA A 689 -56.85 36.02 -26.89
C ALA A 689 -57.56 35.65 -25.59
N THR A 690 -58.83 35.28 -25.68
CA THR A 690 -59.70 35.02 -24.52
C THR A 690 -59.82 33.52 -24.28
N PHE A 691 -59.46 33.07 -23.07
CA PHE A 691 -59.47 31.66 -22.68
C PHE A 691 -60.61 31.42 -21.68
N THR A 692 -61.53 30.50 -21.99
CA THR A 692 -62.74 30.26 -21.17
C THR A 692 -62.74 28.84 -20.59
N PRO A 693 -62.17 28.62 -19.38
CA PRO A 693 -62.18 27.31 -18.74
C PRO A 693 -63.60 26.89 -18.32
N THR A 694 -63.93 25.61 -18.49
CA THR A 694 -65.13 25.03 -17.88
C THR A 694 -64.81 24.60 -16.45
N ILE A 695 -65.30 25.35 -15.47
CA ILE A 695 -65.05 25.10 -14.05
C ILE A 695 -66.23 24.31 -13.45
N ALA A 696 -66.01 23.02 -13.18
CA ALA A 696 -67.07 22.09 -12.75
C ALA A 696 -67.52 22.23 -11.29
N GLN A 697 -66.79 22.98 -10.45
CA GLN A 697 -67.09 23.18 -9.03
C GLN A 697 -66.88 24.65 -8.64
N ARG A 698 -67.50 25.12 -7.56
CA ARG A 698 -67.26 26.47 -7.03
C ARG A 698 -66.13 26.42 -6.03
N GLY A 699 -65.10 27.26 -6.21
CA GLY A 699 -63.92 27.28 -5.33
C GLY A 699 -63.05 28.51 -5.56
N LYS A 700 -61.92 28.57 -4.83
CA LYS A 700 -60.81 29.48 -5.15
C LYS A 700 -59.85 28.75 -6.08
N TYR A 701 -59.47 29.40 -7.17
CA TYR A 701 -58.59 28.84 -8.19
C TYR A 701 -57.32 29.70 -8.31
N GLU A 702 -56.16 29.05 -8.43
CA GLU A 702 -54.95 29.70 -8.90
C GLU A 702 -54.95 29.68 -10.43
N VAL A 703 -54.94 30.87 -11.05
CA VAL A 703 -54.91 31.02 -12.51
C VAL A 703 -53.48 31.24 -12.94
N PHE A 704 -52.91 30.27 -13.65
CA PHE A 704 -51.57 30.35 -14.22
C PHE A 704 -51.66 30.63 -15.72
N ILE A 705 -50.90 31.60 -16.20
CA ILE A 705 -50.70 31.81 -17.64
C ILE A 705 -49.35 31.21 -18.00
N ASN A 706 -49.38 30.02 -18.59
CA ASN A 706 -48.21 29.47 -19.27
C ASN A 706 -48.06 30.19 -20.62
N PHE A 707 -47.24 31.23 -20.62
CA PHE A 707 -46.65 31.77 -21.83
C PHE A 707 -45.17 31.41 -21.83
N THR A 708 -44.52 31.74 -22.93
CA THR A 708 -43.29 31.07 -23.25
C THR A 708 -42.14 31.99 -23.52
N ALA A 709 -41.09 31.84 -22.71
CA ALA A 709 -40.08 32.84 -22.51
C ALA A 709 -39.09 33.02 -23.68
N GLY A 710 -38.62 34.26 -23.82
CA GLY A 710 -37.36 34.58 -24.49
C GLY A 710 -37.13 36.08 -24.65
N SER A 711 -35.93 36.44 -25.09
CA SER A 711 -35.39 37.81 -25.11
C SER A 711 -36.10 38.83 -26.00
N ASN A 712 -37.06 38.44 -26.86
CA ASN A 712 -37.91 39.34 -27.64
C ASN A 712 -39.41 39.24 -27.27
N ARG A 713 -39.74 38.72 -26.09
CA ARG A 713 -41.11 38.68 -25.58
C ARG A 713 -41.34 39.85 -24.61
N PRO A 714 -42.48 40.56 -24.69
CA PRO A 714 -42.85 41.55 -23.68
C PRO A 714 -43.04 40.89 -22.31
N THR A 715 -42.53 41.53 -21.26
CA THR A 715 -42.67 41.08 -19.86
C THR A 715 -43.89 41.67 -19.15
N ASN A 716 -44.68 42.48 -19.86
CA ASN A 716 -45.74 43.34 -19.34
C ASN A 716 -47.03 43.26 -20.17
N VAL A 717 -47.35 42.09 -20.74
CA VAL A 717 -48.61 41.86 -21.47
C VAL A 717 -49.79 42.06 -20.50
N PRO A 718 -50.77 42.94 -20.81
CA PRO A 718 -51.97 43.07 -19.99
C PRO A 718 -52.76 41.77 -19.94
N VAL A 719 -53.28 41.44 -18.76
CA VAL A 719 -54.09 40.25 -18.50
C VAL A 719 -55.27 40.66 -17.65
N ASP A 720 -56.47 40.45 -18.17
CA ASP A 720 -57.72 40.59 -17.43
C ASP A 720 -58.24 39.20 -17.02
N ILE A 721 -58.59 39.05 -15.75
CA ILE A 721 -59.30 37.87 -15.22
C ILE A 721 -60.69 38.34 -14.82
N ILE A 722 -61.71 37.83 -15.49
CA ILE A 722 -63.11 38.28 -15.43
C ILE A 722 -63.99 37.21 -14.78
#